data_AF-A0A517LP10-F1
#
_entry.id   AF-A0A517LP10-F1
#
_cell.length_a   1.000
_cell.length_b   1.000
_cell.length_c   1.000
_cell.angle_alpha   90.00
_cell.angle_beta   90.00
_cell.angle_gamma   90.00
#
_symmetry.space_group_name_H-M   'P 1'
#
loop_
_entity.id
_entity.type
_entity.pdbx_description
1 polymer ?
#
loop_
_entity_poly.entity_id
_entity_poly.type
_entity_poly.pdbx_seq_one_letter_code
_entity_poly.pdbx_strand_id
1 'polypeptide(L)'
;MIHQFEEWSAHQGLAEQSSMDMLKDSQVGIEATEYLNRLNKMPYPDLTRPVQEALLPALGGVPFGLKHIIKHHISTWRRYGITPLFVFDGLDMKEEDSAFSNADENTGVSSLAWEQYAGGDAAGTVQTFGDSKLVTARDLYRFLQTILQELHVEFMVAPYRAWAQLAYLQKHNVVDTVYGASEIFLFDVPEVITKWDFMEDQVVWIRRRECLRSLHNFPSDSFIDACLLAGNELLEACPILPKQQNTFAVKEAASLMLPNSPNGPPKGDNVCQNLLHTHPSKYQTKFRKARLAVKHHAVLTIGGKVELLNAQQAPDAMTDVVIGQRLPDELYYYLSKGLISTRVLNWLTQTEVLESPPLDGGFSDAYRNLVSEQLNEMRTSTLGVLAFSLVRSYSKTPLPMRCWFDKTKVQTIDLRSVDDPRDAINKWNVRENVFRAELKKLEGCGTLGACIKMISDEEFAAKTITPKTVGQPLQTKDEILLNATWRLLQLRGYIDENHKLTTWGQALHSVITATSSESLMPGKDLEEGALIAVELARYGLLNANTMFSSYGGAPHQGTSKDKRCTLLISRIANFGRFDHQAIGYTGPLSRNMLAYNSLINAVRSGLRDMSEVCVTTMLLCGEVSRESCNFTDVGLSLPFLINNDCVLAVVALSHFGEMSTMEQPISHETINERVKYENEVLFKYAEDYPKQIRKILVLWDAIYKGITIMPDTFQYKNQFNEVNEWLQPLR
;
A
#
# COMPACT_ATOMS: atom_id res chain seq x y z
N MET A 1 -15.94 -9.79 -5.02
CA MET A 1 -16.67 -10.88 -5.70
C MET A 1 -18.16 -10.87 -5.36
N ILE A 2 -19.01 -11.17 -6.35
CA ILE A 2 -20.42 -11.51 -6.13
C ILE A 2 -20.50 -12.75 -5.22
N HIS A 3 -21.27 -12.65 -4.14
CA HIS A 3 -21.39 -13.68 -3.13
C HIS A 3 -21.88 -15.00 -3.74
N GLN A 4 -21.20 -16.09 -3.40
CA GLN A 4 -21.48 -17.46 -3.87
C GLN A 4 -21.43 -17.68 -5.39
N PHE A 5 -20.88 -16.74 -6.17
CA PHE A 5 -20.87 -16.85 -7.62
C PHE A 5 -20.01 -18.03 -8.12
N GLU A 6 -18.86 -18.25 -7.48
CA GLU A 6 -17.96 -19.34 -7.86
C GLU A 6 -18.60 -20.70 -7.60
N GLU A 7 -19.15 -20.89 -6.41
CA GLU A 7 -19.83 -22.11 -5.98
C GLU A 7 -21.03 -22.40 -6.89
N TRP A 8 -21.78 -21.36 -7.25
CA TRP A 8 -22.87 -21.46 -8.21
C TRP A 8 -22.38 -21.90 -9.60
N SER A 9 -21.35 -21.22 -10.12
CA SER A 9 -20.83 -21.49 -11.45
C SER A 9 -20.24 -22.90 -11.57
N ALA A 10 -19.57 -23.38 -10.53
CA ALA A 10 -19.03 -24.73 -10.44
C ALA A 10 -20.17 -25.76 -10.37
N HIS A 11 -21.19 -25.55 -9.53
CA HIS A 11 -22.34 -26.45 -9.43
C HIS A 11 -23.14 -26.54 -10.73
N GLN A 12 -23.28 -25.44 -11.46
CA GLN A 12 -23.99 -25.43 -12.75
C GLN A 12 -23.11 -25.88 -13.93
N GLY A 13 -21.83 -26.18 -13.72
CA GLY A 13 -20.91 -26.58 -14.79
C GLY A 13 -20.68 -25.47 -15.82
N LEU A 14 -20.69 -24.20 -15.40
CA LEU A 14 -20.52 -23.05 -16.30
C LEU A 14 -19.07 -22.78 -16.68
N ALA A 15 -18.13 -23.36 -15.93
CA ALA A 15 -16.71 -23.23 -16.15
C ALA A 15 -16.29 -24.05 -17.38
N GLU A 16 -15.74 -23.37 -18.38
CA GLU A 16 -15.14 -24.01 -19.55
C GLU A 16 -13.62 -23.95 -19.45
N GLN A 17 -12.96 -25.09 -19.64
CA GLN A 17 -11.51 -25.17 -19.65
C GLN A 17 -10.99 -25.20 -21.09
N SER A 18 -9.91 -24.47 -21.38
CA SER A 18 -9.28 -24.44 -22.70
C SER A 18 -7.77 -24.28 -22.61
N SER A 19 -7.04 -24.68 -23.65
CA SER A 19 -5.60 -24.43 -23.76
C SER A 19 -5.30 -22.93 -23.78
N MET A 20 -4.19 -22.52 -23.17
CA MET A 20 -3.65 -21.17 -23.32
C MET A 20 -3.37 -20.80 -24.79
N ASP A 21 -3.19 -21.76 -25.69
CA ASP A 21 -3.06 -21.52 -27.14
C ASP A 21 -4.25 -20.76 -27.75
N MET A 22 -5.44 -20.85 -27.14
CA MET A 22 -6.62 -20.10 -27.60
C MET A 22 -6.46 -18.59 -27.43
N LEU A 23 -5.54 -18.16 -26.57
CA LEU A 23 -5.18 -16.77 -26.29
C LEU A 23 -3.92 -16.34 -27.04
N LYS A 24 -3.45 -17.11 -28.02
CA LYS A 24 -2.23 -16.79 -28.73
C LYS A 24 -2.29 -15.40 -29.37
N ASP A 25 -1.24 -14.61 -29.13
CA ASP A 25 -1.08 -13.24 -29.64
C ASP A 25 -2.19 -12.26 -29.19
N SER A 26 -2.92 -12.59 -28.12
CA SER A 26 -3.99 -11.73 -27.57
C SER A 26 -3.50 -10.75 -26.51
N GLN A 27 -4.23 -9.65 -26.36
CA GLN A 27 -4.09 -8.72 -25.26
C GLN A 27 -5.15 -9.01 -24.19
N VAL A 28 -4.73 -9.31 -22.97
CA VAL A 28 -5.62 -9.70 -21.87
C VAL A 28 -5.58 -8.64 -20.78
N GLY A 29 -6.75 -8.08 -20.45
CA GLY A 29 -6.89 -7.19 -19.31
C GLY A 29 -6.91 -7.98 -18.00
N ILE A 30 -6.00 -7.68 -17.06
CA ILE A 30 -5.85 -8.39 -15.78
C ILE A 30 -6.31 -7.48 -14.65
N GLU A 31 -7.37 -7.87 -13.92
CA GLU A 31 -7.76 -7.21 -12.68
C GLU A 31 -6.72 -7.48 -11.59
N ALA A 32 -5.95 -6.46 -11.21
CA ALA A 32 -4.82 -6.62 -10.30
C ALA A 32 -5.24 -7.08 -8.89
N THR A 33 -6.37 -6.58 -8.39
CA THR A 33 -6.94 -6.96 -7.09
C THR A 33 -7.25 -8.44 -7.04
N GLU A 34 -7.97 -8.95 -8.04
CA GLU A 34 -8.34 -10.36 -8.09
C GLU A 34 -7.13 -11.26 -8.36
N TYR A 35 -6.19 -10.79 -9.20
CA TYR A 35 -4.94 -11.50 -9.44
C TYR A 35 -4.15 -11.75 -8.13
N LEU A 36 -4.01 -10.71 -7.29
CA LEU A 36 -3.32 -10.83 -5.99
C LEU A 36 -4.11 -11.71 -5.02
N ASN A 37 -5.43 -11.55 -4.92
CA ASN A 37 -6.28 -12.35 -4.03
C ASN A 37 -6.30 -13.85 -4.37
N ARG A 38 -6.09 -14.20 -5.65
CA ARG A 38 -6.10 -15.60 -6.12
C ARG A 38 -4.73 -16.21 -6.30
N LEU A 39 -3.65 -15.45 -6.11
CA LEU A 39 -2.31 -15.91 -6.45
C LEU A 39 -1.98 -17.27 -5.78
N ASN A 40 -2.37 -17.45 -4.52
CA ASN A 40 -2.20 -18.69 -3.75
C ASN A 40 -3.04 -19.89 -4.25
N LYS A 41 -4.07 -19.64 -5.06
CA LYS A 41 -4.94 -20.67 -5.65
C LYS A 41 -4.53 -21.04 -7.08
N MET A 42 -3.53 -20.37 -7.66
CA MET A 42 -3.05 -20.64 -9.02
C MET A 42 -2.01 -21.78 -9.00
N PRO A 43 -2.29 -22.94 -9.61
CA PRO A 43 -1.29 -24.01 -9.73
C PRO A 43 -0.13 -23.58 -10.63
N TYR A 44 1.12 -23.86 -10.24
CA TYR A 44 2.30 -23.71 -11.11
C TYR A 44 3.46 -24.67 -10.72
N PRO A 45 4.44 -24.92 -11.62
CA PRO A 45 5.39 -26.06 -11.54
C PRO A 45 6.30 -26.13 -10.31
N ASP A 46 6.48 -25.03 -9.59
CA ASP A 46 7.37 -24.97 -8.42
C ASP A 46 6.57 -24.87 -7.11
N LEU A 47 5.79 -25.93 -6.84
CA LEU A 47 5.06 -26.15 -5.59
C LEU A 47 5.96 -26.35 -4.36
N THR A 48 7.30 -26.36 -4.52
CA THR A 48 8.22 -26.49 -3.39
C THR A 48 8.28 -25.21 -2.54
N ARG A 49 7.72 -24.10 -3.04
CA ARG A 49 7.71 -22.81 -2.38
C ARG A 49 6.29 -22.44 -1.96
N PRO A 50 6.04 -22.11 -0.67
CA PRO A 50 4.74 -21.64 -0.24
C PRO A 50 4.36 -20.36 -0.99
N VAL A 51 3.24 -20.36 -1.70
CA VAL A 51 2.67 -19.16 -2.34
C VAL A 51 2.07 -18.23 -1.30
N GLN A 52 1.53 -18.83 -0.23
CA GLN A 52 0.92 -18.12 0.88
C GLN A 52 1.94 -17.96 2.00
N GLU A 53 2.42 -16.73 2.15
CA GLU A 53 3.18 -16.32 3.33
C GLU A 53 2.19 -15.99 4.43
N ALA A 54 1.61 -17.03 5.03
CA ALA A 54 0.55 -16.93 6.02
C ALA A 54 0.93 -16.04 7.22
N LEU A 55 2.22 -15.91 7.52
CA LEU A 55 2.73 -15.07 8.61
C LEU A 55 3.00 -13.61 8.20
N LEU A 56 2.79 -13.21 6.94
CA LEU A 56 2.98 -11.83 6.49
C LEU A 56 2.24 -10.79 7.38
N PRO A 57 0.99 -11.03 7.85
CA PRO A 57 0.34 -10.10 8.78
C PRO A 57 1.08 -9.93 10.12
N ALA A 58 1.89 -10.91 10.54
CA ALA A 58 2.70 -10.85 11.75
C ALA A 58 4.08 -10.21 11.54
N LEU A 59 4.50 -10.02 10.29
CA LEU A 59 5.81 -9.48 9.91
C LEU A 59 5.73 -8.06 9.35
N GLY A 60 4.66 -7.74 8.62
CA GLY A 60 4.57 -6.57 7.76
C GLY A 60 5.44 -6.70 6.50
N GLY A 61 5.62 -5.60 5.78
CA GLY A 61 6.42 -5.57 4.55
C GLY A 61 5.73 -6.22 3.35
N VAL A 62 6.51 -6.89 2.50
CA VAL A 62 6.04 -7.56 1.27
C VAL A 62 6.44 -9.05 1.30
N PRO A 63 5.69 -9.94 0.63
CA PRO A 63 6.04 -11.35 0.59
C PRO A 63 7.38 -11.59 -0.12
N PHE A 64 8.23 -12.44 0.44
CA PHE A 64 9.53 -12.85 -0.10
C PHE A 64 9.43 -13.60 -1.44
N GLY A 65 8.40 -14.43 -1.62
CA GLY A 65 8.19 -15.29 -2.80
C GLY A 65 7.47 -14.61 -3.97
N LEU A 66 6.71 -13.54 -3.72
CA LEU A 66 5.75 -12.96 -4.67
C LEU A 66 6.41 -12.55 -6.01
N LYS A 67 7.60 -11.93 -5.95
CA LYS A 67 8.33 -11.52 -7.16
C LYS A 67 8.72 -12.70 -8.05
N HIS A 68 9.10 -13.82 -7.46
CA HIS A 68 9.46 -15.02 -8.21
C HIS A 68 8.26 -15.60 -8.95
N ILE A 69 7.11 -15.67 -8.28
CA ILE A 69 5.85 -16.19 -8.85
C ILE A 69 5.38 -15.31 -10.02
N ILE A 70 5.36 -13.99 -9.83
CA ILE A 70 4.94 -13.07 -10.90
C ILE A 70 5.86 -13.20 -12.11
N LYS A 71 7.18 -13.30 -11.92
CA LYS A 71 8.13 -13.53 -13.02
C LYS A 71 7.79 -14.79 -13.80
N HIS A 72 7.42 -15.86 -13.10
CA HIS A 72 6.98 -17.10 -13.74
C HIS A 72 5.70 -16.89 -14.57
N HIS A 73 4.64 -16.32 -13.98
CA HIS A 73 3.37 -16.07 -14.68
C HIS A 73 3.58 -15.19 -15.94
N ILE A 74 4.30 -14.07 -15.82
CA ILE A 74 4.62 -13.19 -16.96
C ILE A 74 5.42 -13.96 -18.03
N SER A 75 6.38 -14.79 -17.63
CA SER A 75 7.16 -15.59 -18.59
C SER A 75 6.28 -16.60 -19.34
N THR A 76 5.31 -17.22 -18.66
CA THR A 76 4.37 -18.16 -19.29
C THR A 76 3.46 -17.44 -20.27
N TRP A 77 2.84 -16.33 -19.89
CA TRP A 77 2.03 -15.54 -20.82
C TRP A 77 2.82 -15.12 -22.06
N ARG A 78 4.07 -14.68 -21.90
CA ARG A 78 4.95 -14.34 -23.04
C ARG A 78 5.24 -15.51 -23.96
N ARG A 79 5.40 -16.74 -23.44
CA ARG A 79 5.61 -17.93 -24.28
C ARG A 79 4.44 -18.20 -25.21
N TYR A 80 3.22 -17.85 -24.79
CA TYR A 80 2.00 -17.95 -25.59
C TYR A 80 1.69 -16.69 -26.42
N GLY A 81 2.55 -15.66 -26.41
CA GLY A 81 2.28 -14.38 -27.08
C GLY A 81 1.20 -13.53 -26.40
N ILE A 82 0.79 -13.89 -25.18
CA ILE A 82 -0.21 -13.13 -24.41
C ILE A 82 0.43 -11.85 -23.88
N THR A 83 -0.20 -10.72 -24.18
CA THR A 83 0.20 -9.39 -23.70
C THR A 83 -0.72 -8.94 -22.57
N PRO A 84 -0.31 -9.05 -21.30
CA PRO A 84 -1.16 -8.63 -20.18
C PRO A 84 -1.16 -7.10 -20.02
N LEU A 85 -2.34 -6.53 -19.78
CA LEU A 85 -2.52 -5.17 -19.29
C LEU A 85 -3.12 -5.21 -17.88
N PHE A 86 -2.33 -4.86 -16.86
CA PHE A 86 -2.83 -4.84 -15.49
C PHE A 86 -3.65 -3.58 -15.21
N VAL A 87 -4.84 -3.75 -14.63
CA VAL A 87 -5.71 -2.65 -14.21
C VAL A 87 -5.90 -2.72 -12.70
N PHE A 88 -5.45 -1.67 -12.01
CA PHE A 88 -5.53 -1.52 -10.55
C PHE A 88 -6.76 -0.71 -10.16
N ASP A 89 -7.35 -0.99 -8.99
CA ASP A 89 -8.35 -0.11 -8.40
C ASP A 89 -7.73 1.25 -8.04
N GLY A 90 -8.46 2.32 -8.30
CA GLY A 90 -8.14 3.69 -7.96
C GLY A 90 -8.92 4.20 -6.75
N LEU A 91 -9.56 5.36 -6.91
CA LEU A 91 -10.23 6.07 -5.82
C LEU A 91 -11.39 5.27 -5.26
N ASP A 92 -11.66 5.51 -3.98
CA ASP A 92 -12.81 4.94 -3.32
C ASP A 92 -14.07 5.65 -3.81
N MET A 93 -15.16 4.89 -3.99
CA MET A 93 -16.47 5.46 -4.25
C MET A 93 -17.03 6.06 -2.95
N LYS A 94 -17.97 7.00 -3.05
CA LYS A 94 -18.55 7.62 -1.86
C LYS A 94 -19.40 6.61 -1.07
N GLU A 95 -18.88 6.13 0.06
CA GLU A 95 -19.57 5.19 0.95
C GLU A 95 -20.19 5.94 2.13
N GLU A 96 -21.49 5.76 2.39
CA GLU A 96 -22.21 6.53 3.42
C GLU A 96 -22.06 5.99 4.85
N ASP A 97 -21.69 4.71 5.07
CA ASP A 97 -21.85 4.08 6.41
C ASP A 97 -20.81 2.99 6.81
N SER A 98 -19.74 2.72 6.05
CA SER A 98 -18.89 1.52 6.22
C SER A 98 -17.44 1.76 6.64
N ALA A 99 -17.00 3.01 6.87
CA ALA A 99 -15.59 3.40 7.03
C ALA A 99 -14.74 2.53 7.98
N PHE A 100 -15.35 1.93 9.01
CA PHE A 100 -14.66 1.03 9.96
C PHE A 100 -15.35 -0.33 10.15
N SER A 101 -16.27 -0.71 9.27
CA SER A 101 -17.01 -1.99 9.37
C SER A 101 -16.07 -3.20 9.51
N ASN A 102 -14.95 -3.19 8.79
CA ASN A 102 -13.93 -4.25 8.85
C ASN A 102 -12.89 -4.05 9.96
N ALA A 103 -12.82 -2.88 10.61
CA ALA A 103 -11.76 -2.58 11.57
C ALA A 103 -11.92 -3.42 12.86
N ASP A 104 -13.14 -3.56 13.34
CA ASP A 104 -13.44 -4.35 14.55
C ASP A 104 -13.19 -5.85 14.30
N GLU A 105 -13.52 -6.36 13.11
CA GLU A 105 -13.22 -7.74 12.68
C GLU A 105 -11.70 -7.97 12.58
N ASN A 106 -10.98 -7.09 11.88
CA ASN A 106 -9.54 -7.20 11.69
C ASN A 106 -8.77 -7.17 13.02
N THR A 107 -9.15 -6.26 13.92
CA THR A 107 -8.51 -6.17 15.25
C THR A 107 -8.80 -7.39 16.11
N GLY A 108 -10.00 -8.00 15.98
CA GLY A 108 -10.36 -9.26 16.62
C GLY A 108 -9.53 -10.44 16.10
N VAL A 109 -9.41 -10.60 14.78
CA VAL A 109 -8.61 -11.66 14.15
C VAL A 109 -7.12 -11.55 14.53
N SER A 110 -6.56 -10.34 14.51
CA SER A 110 -5.18 -10.13 14.94
C SER A 110 -4.97 -10.52 16.41
N SER A 111 -5.89 -10.14 17.29
CA SER A 111 -5.79 -10.46 18.72
C SER A 111 -5.83 -11.97 18.97
N LEU A 112 -6.76 -12.69 18.31
CA LEU A 112 -6.86 -14.15 18.38
C LEU A 112 -5.56 -14.83 17.93
N ALA A 113 -5.00 -14.42 16.79
CA ALA A 113 -3.76 -15.02 16.27
C ALA A 113 -2.57 -14.82 17.22
N TRP A 114 -2.47 -13.63 17.84
CA TRP A 114 -1.42 -13.37 18.83
C TRP A 114 -1.62 -14.11 20.16
N GLU A 115 -2.86 -14.35 20.58
CA GLU A 115 -3.18 -15.20 21.73
C GLU A 115 -2.80 -16.67 21.48
N GLN A 116 -3.12 -17.20 20.30
CA GLN A 116 -2.70 -18.54 19.87
C GLN A 116 -1.17 -18.67 19.87
N TYR A 117 -0.46 -17.68 19.31
CA TYR A 117 1.00 -17.67 19.29
C TYR A 117 1.60 -17.66 20.71
N ALA A 118 1.05 -16.82 21.59
CA ALA A 118 1.47 -16.76 23.00
C ALA A 118 1.16 -18.06 23.77
N GLY A 119 0.09 -18.77 23.39
CA GLY A 119 -0.28 -20.09 23.93
C GLY A 119 0.53 -21.26 23.37
N GLY A 120 1.42 -21.04 22.40
CA GLY A 120 2.22 -22.09 21.75
C GLY A 120 1.49 -22.86 20.65
N ASP A 121 0.30 -22.42 20.22
CA ASP A 121 -0.45 -23.02 19.12
C ASP A 121 0.04 -22.49 17.77
N ALA A 122 1.18 -23.02 17.30
CA ALA A 122 1.79 -22.61 16.04
C ALA A 122 0.90 -22.91 14.83
N ALA A 123 0.20 -24.05 14.83
CA ALA A 123 -0.66 -24.45 13.72
C ALA A 123 -1.89 -23.53 13.60
N GLY A 124 -2.57 -23.27 14.72
CA GLY A 124 -3.68 -22.33 14.78
C GLY A 124 -3.25 -20.90 14.41
N THR A 125 -2.08 -20.46 14.88
CA THR A 125 -1.52 -19.13 14.53
C THR A 125 -1.34 -18.96 13.01
N VAL A 126 -0.69 -19.93 12.36
CA VAL A 126 -0.45 -19.92 10.91
C VAL A 126 -1.77 -19.93 10.16
N GLN A 127 -2.74 -20.75 10.59
CA GLN A 127 -4.06 -20.80 9.97
C GLN A 127 -4.81 -19.46 10.12
N THR A 128 -4.92 -18.93 11.35
CA THR A 128 -5.67 -17.70 11.63
C THR A 128 -5.08 -16.51 10.88
N PHE A 129 -3.75 -16.34 10.84
CA PHE A 129 -3.15 -15.28 10.02
C PHE A 129 -3.30 -15.54 8.52
N GLY A 130 -3.13 -16.79 8.08
CA GLY A 130 -3.25 -17.17 6.67
C GLY A 130 -4.65 -16.91 6.09
N ASP A 131 -5.70 -17.15 6.88
CA ASP A 131 -7.10 -16.94 6.49
C ASP A 131 -7.57 -15.49 6.73
N SER A 132 -6.75 -14.65 7.37
CA SER A 132 -7.10 -13.27 7.69
C SER A 132 -7.09 -12.34 6.48
N LYS A 133 -7.85 -11.23 6.57
CA LYS A 133 -7.84 -10.13 5.59
C LYS A 133 -7.02 -8.92 6.06
N LEU A 134 -6.05 -9.15 6.95
CA LEU A 134 -5.23 -8.09 7.53
C LEU A 134 -4.32 -7.41 6.50
N VAL A 135 -3.76 -8.20 5.58
CA VAL A 135 -3.02 -7.71 4.42
C VAL A 135 -3.94 -7.79 3.21
N THR A 136 -4.20 -6.65 2.60
CA THR A 136 -5.08 -6.53 1.43
C THR A 136 -4.28 -6.52 0.13
N ALA A 137 -4.93 -6.78 -1.00
CA ALA A 137 -4.29 -6.61 -2.31
C ALA A 137 -3.75 -5.18 -2.52
N ARG A 138 -4.45 -4.16 -1.99
CA ARG A 138 -4.06 -2.75 -2.11
C ARG A 138 -2.71 -2.47 -1.45
N ASP A 139 -2.40 -3.15 -0.34
CA ASP A 139 -1.10 -3.05 0.34
C ASP A 139 0.07 -3.54 -0.54
N LEU A 140 -0.21 -4.41 -1.51
CA LEU A 140 0.76 -5.01 -2.42
C LEU A 140 0.81 -4.32 -3.81
N TYR A 141 -0.05 -3.35 -4.09
CA TYR A 141 -0.12 -2.71 -5.41
C TYR A 141 1.20 -2.10 -5.85
N ARG A 142 1.84 -1.30 -4.98
CA ARG A 142 3.10 -0.63 -5.33
C ARG A 142 4.23 -1.63 -5.61
N PHE A 143 4.24 -2.75 -4.87
CA PHE A 143 5.19 -3.82 -5.10
C PHE A 143 4.95 -4.54 -6.43
N LEU A 144 3.69 -4.88 -6.74
CA LEU A 144 3.32 -5.46 -8.03
C LEU A 144 3.67 -4.50 -9.18
N GLN A 145 3.31 -3.21 -9.08
CA GLN A 145 3.65 -2.19 -10.10
C GLN A 145 5.16 -2.09 -10.34
N THR A 146 5.98 -2.17 -9.28
CA THR A 146 7.44 -2.19 -9.39
C THR A 146 7.90 -3.39 -10.21
N ILE A 147 7.37 -4.58 -9.92
CA ILE A 147 7.72 -5.81 -10.64
C ILE A 147 7.26 -5.75 -12.10
N LEU A 148 6.05 -5.25 -12.37
CA LEU A 148 5.53 -5.09 -13.73
C LEU A 148 6.40 -4.12 -14.54
N GLN A 149 6.81 -2.98 -13.95
CA GLN A 149 7.70 -2.03 -14.59
C GLN A 149 9.07 -2.62 -14.89
N GLU A 150 9.68 -3.32 -13.92
CA GLU A 150 10.95 -4.05 -14.12
C GLU A 150 10.86 -5.10 -15.24
N LEU A 151 9.69 -5.71 -15.40
CA LEU A 151 9.45 -6.72 -16.42
C LEU A 151 8.98 -6.12 -17.75
N HIS A 152 8.78 -4.81 -17.86
CA HIS A 152 8.17 -4.15 -19.03
C HIS A 152 6.76 -4.69 -19.36
N VAL A 153 5.91 -4.76 -18.35
CA VAL A 153 4.48 -5.08 -18.48
C VAL A 153 3.67 -3.82 -18.22
N GLU A 154 2.76 -3.50 -19.13
CA GLU A 154 1.93 -2.32 -19.01
C GLU A 154 0.91 -2.45 -17.89
N PHE A 155 0.67 -1.34 -17.20
CA PHE A 155 -0.42 -1.22 -16.26
C PHE A 155 -1.04 0.16 -16.26
N MET A 156 -2.25 0.24 -15.73
CA MET A 156 -2.91 1.50 -15.39
C MET A 156 -3.66 1.40 -14.07
N VAL A 157 -3.87 2.53 -13.42
CA VAL A 157 -4.82 2.65 -12.30
C VAL A 157 -6.14 3.17 -12.87
N ALA A 158 -7.24 2.44 -12.64
CA ALA A 158 -8.58 2.90 -12.96
C ALA A 158 -8.90 4.18 -12.15
N PRO A 159 -9.82 5.05 -12.60
CA PRO A 159 -10.22 6.19 -11.77
C PRO A 159 -10.91 5.73 -10.48
N TYR A 160 -11.67 4.62 -10.55
CA TYR A 160 -12.35 3.98 -9.43
C TYR A 160 -12.13 2.46 -9.50
N ARG A 161 -13.09 1.68 -9.98
CA ARG A 161 -12.98 0.21 -9.95
C ARG A 161 -12.39 -0.38 -11.22
N ALA A 162 -11.45 -1.31 -11.06
CA ALA A 162 -10.76 -2.00 -12.13
C ALA A 162 -11.72 -2.84 -12.99
N TRP A 163 -12.69 -3.52 -12.39
CA TRP A 163 -13.69 -4.30 -13.14
C TRP A 163 -14.50 -3.45 -14.12
N ALA A 164 -14.86 -2.21 -13.75
CA ALA A 164 -15.59 -1.30 -14.64
C ALA A 164 -14.69 -0.79 -15.78
N GLN A 165 -13.45 -0.46 -15.43
CA GLN A 165 -12.45 -0.01 -16.40
C GLN A 165 -12.14 -1.12 -17.41
N LEU A 166 -11.97 -2.37 -16.97
CA LEU A 166 -11.75 -3.52 -17.83
C LEU A 166 -12.93 -3.78 -18.77
N ALA A 167 -14.17 -3.69 -18.28
CA ALA A 167 -15.35 -3.79 -19.12
C ALA A 167 -15.37 -2.70 -20.21
N TYR A 168 -14.98 -1.46 -19.88
CA TYR A 168 -14.83 -0.39 -20.85
C TYR A 168 -13.73 -0.70 -21.89
N LEU A 169 -12.54 -1.11 -21.44
CA LEU A 169 -11.42 -1.43 -22.33
C LEU A 169 -11.75 -2.57 -23.29
N GLN A 170 -12.42 -3.63 -22.81
CA GLN A 170 -12.86 -4.76 -23.63
C GLN A 170 -13.87 -4.33 -24.68
N LYS A 171 -14.89 -3.54 -24.30
CA LYS A 171 -15.90 -3.02 -25.23
C LYS A 171 -15.31 -2.13 -26.34
N HIS A 172 -14.20 -1.45 -26.04
CA HIS A 172 -13.50 -0.56 -26.97
C HIS A 172 -12.34 -1.24 -27.71
N ASN A 173 -12.21 -2.58 -27.62
CA ASN A 173 -11.15 -3.37 -28.27
C ASN A 173 -9.73 -2.92 -27.89
N VAL A 174 -9.54 -2.43 -26.66
CA VAL A 174 -8.21 -2.17 -26.09
C VAL A 174 -7.62 -3.46 -25.50
N VAL A 175 -8.49 -4.40 -25.09
CA VAL A 175 -8.11 -5.76 -24.72
C VAL A 175 -9.08 -6.72 -25.40
N ASP A 176 -8.61 -7.91 -25.78
CA ASP A 176 -9.42 -8.91 -26.45
C ASP A 176 -10.37 -9.60 -25.45
N THR A 177 -9.88 -9.85 -24.24
CA THR A 177 -10.64 -10.45 -23.15
C THR A 177 -10.10 -10.01 -21.79
N VAL A 178 -10.76 -10.44 -20.71
CA VAL A 178 -10.48 -9.98 -19.35
C VAL A 178 -10.39 -11.16 -18.38
N TYR A 179 -9.44 -11.04 -17.45
CA TYR A 179 -9.35 -11.84 -16.24
C TYR A 179 -9.76 -10.98 -15.05
N GLY A 180 -10.62 -11.51 -14.18
CA GLY A 180 -10.99 -10.80 -12.96
C GLY A 180 -12.13 -11.43 -12.19
N ALA A 181 -12.63 -10.66 -11.23
CA ALA A 181 -13.70 -11.02 -10.33
C ALA A 181 -15.05 -11.08 -11.05
N SER A 182 -16.02 -11.75 -10.44
CA SER A 182 -17.36 -11.92 -11.00
C SER A 182 -18.13 -10.60 -11.16
N GLU A 183 -17.73 -9.51 -10.49
CA GLU A 183 -18.27 -8.15 -10.69
C GLU A 183 -18.16 -7.66 -12.13
N ILE A 184 -17.23 -8.17 -12.94
CA ILE A 184 -17.16 -7.84 -14.37
C ILE A 184 -18.48 -8.19 -15.07
N PHE A 185 -19.22 -9.22 -14.61
CA PHE A 185 -20.54 -9.57 -15.14
C PHE A 185 -21.67 -8.60 -14.73
N LEU A 186 -21.39 -7.56 -13.93
CA LEU A 186 -22.32 -6.42 -13.81
C LEU A 186 -22.34 -5.58 -15.09
N PHE A 187 -21.40 -5.81 -16.00
CA PHE A 187 -21.27 -5.17 -17.31
C PHE A 187 -21.56 -6.16 -18.43
N ASP A 188 -21.81 -5.64 -19.64
CA ASP A 188 -22.09 -6.44 -20.84
C ASP A 188 -20.81 -6.99 -21.46
N VAL A 189 -20.06 -7.76 -20.65
CA VAL A 189 -18.85 -8.47 -21.07
C VAL A 189 -19.23 -9.91 -21.46
N PRO A 190 -18.82 -10.41 -22.63
CA PRO A 190 -19.27 -11.71 -23.14
C PRO A 190 -18.75 -12.90 -22.33
N GLU A 191 -17.50 -12.82 -21.87
CA GLU A 191 -16.81 -13.87 -21.12
C GLU A 191 -15.71 -13.29 -20.24
N VAL A 192 -15.37 -14.03 -19.18
CA VAL A 192 -14.34 -13.65 -18.22
C VAL A 192 -13.48 -14.87 -17.92
N ILE A 193 -12.17 -14.71 -17.95
CA ILE A 193 -11.22 -15.70 -17.43
C ILE A 193 -11.27 -15.62 -15.90
N THR A 194 -11.58 -16.72 -15.23
CA THR A 194 -11.72 -16.77 -13.77
C THR A 194 -10.60 -17.54 -13.08
N LYS A 195 -9.83 -18.33 -13.83
CA LYS A 195 -8.67 -19.06 -13.32
C LYS A 195 -7.61 -19.27 -14.41
N TRP A 196 -6.36 -19.13 -14.01
CA TRP A 196 -5.19 -19.57 -14.74
C TRP A 196 -4.65 -20.87 -14.12
N ASP A 197 -4.32 -21.83 -14.96
CA ASP A 197 -3.63 -23.05 -14.57
C ASP A 197 -2.27 -23.10 -15.28
N PHE A 198 -1.22 -22.65 -14.60
CA PHE A 198 0.13 -22.61 -15.15
C PHE A 198 0.85 -23.96 -15.04
N MET A 199 0.24 -24.97 -14.41
CA MET A 199 0.75 -26.35 -14.43
C MET A 199 0.46 -27.03 -15.75
N GLU A 200 -0.81 -26.96 -16.16
CA GLU A 200 -1.33 -27.66 -17.35
C GLU A 200 -1.41 -26.73 -18.58
N ASP A 201 -0.94 -25.49 -18.44
CA ASP A 201 -1.06 -24.41 -19.43
C ASP A 201 -2.51 -24.25 -19.93
N GLN A 202 -3.46 -24.20 -18.99
CA GLN A 202 -4.90 -24.05 -19.27
C GLN A 202 -5.48 -22.76 -18.68
N VAL A 203 -6.61 -22.36 -19.24
CA VAL A 203 -7.44 -21.24 -18.77
C VAL A 203 -8.86 -21.71 -18.51
N VAL A 204 -9.51 -21.12 -17.51
CA VAL A 204 -10.91 -21.37 -17.20
C VAL A 204 -11.73 -20.12 -17.43
N TRP A 205 -12.81 -20.28 -18.19
CA TRP A 205 -13.72 -19.23 -18.62
C TRP A 205 -15.08 -19.42 -17.99
N ILE A 206 -15.75 -18.30 -17.73
CA ILE A 206 -17.19 -18.28 -17.57
C ILE A 206 -17.74 -17.39 -18.68
N ARG A 207 -18.76 -17.85 -19.39
CA ARG A 207 -19.45 -17.08 -20.42
C ARG A 207 -20.77 -16.54 -19.91
N ARG A 208 -21.01 -15.25 -20.13
CA ARG A 208 -22.26 -14.57 -19.73
C ARG A 208 -23.48 -15.29 -20.28
N ARG A 209 -23.42 -15.74 -21.54
CA ARG A 209 -24.52 -16.48 -22.20
C ARG A 209 -24.90 -17.77 -21.45
N GLU A 210 -23.94 -18.48 -20.89
CA GLU A 210 -24.18 -19.72 -20.14
C GLU A 210 -24.79 -19.41 -18.76
N CYS A 211 -24.33 -18.34 -18.11
CA CYS A 211 -24.98 -17.82 -16.90
C CYS A 211 -26.47 -17.53 -17.15
N LEU A 212 -26.81 -16.77 -18.20
CA LEU A 212 -28.20 -16.45 -18.54
C LEU A 212 -29.02 -17.71 -18.85
N ARG A 213 -28.46 -18.69 -19.57
CA ARG A 213 -29.13 -19.95 -19.90
C ARG A 213 -29.46 -20.76 -18.64
N SER A 214 -28.50 -20.84 -17.70
CA SER A 214 -28.69 -21.56 -16.43
C SER A 214 -29.77 -20.94 -15.54
N LEU A 215 -30.09 -19.66 -15.75
CA LEU A 215 -31.17 -18.92 -15.09
C LEU A 215 -32.44 -18.83 -15.96
N HIS A 216 -32.71 -19.85 -16.78
CA HIS A 216 -33.88 -19.93 -17.66
C HIS A 216 -33.96 -18.80 -18.71
N ASN A 217 -32.83 -18.45 -19.33
CA ASN A 217 -32.69 -17.35 -20.29
C ASN A 217 -33.12 -16.00 -19.71
N PHE A 218 -32.64 -15.73 -18.50
CA PHE A 218 -32.90 -14.50 -17.77
C PHE A 218 -32.50 -13.26 -18.60
N PRO A 219 -33.30 -12.18 -18.66
CA PRO A 219 -32.91 -10.97 -19.37
C PRO A 219 -31.62 -10.34 -18.82
N SER A 220 -30.77 -9.78 -19.68
CA SER A 220 -29.46 -9.23 -19.27
C SER A 220 -29.57 -8.15 -18.17
N ASP A 221 -30.54 -7.24 -18.30
CA ASP A 221 -30.80 -6.21 -17.27
C ASP A 221 -31.29 -6.79 -15.93
N SER A 222 -32.04 -7.89 -15.97
CA SER A 222 -32.50 -8.59 -14.78
C SER A 222 -31.36 -9.38 -14.14
N PHE A 223 -30.44 -9.94 -14.93
CA PHE A 223 -29.27 -10.63 -14.42
C PHE A 223 -28.37 -9.73 -13.58
N ILE A 224 -28.18 -8.47 -14.00
CA ILE A 224 -27.45 -7.47 -13.19
C ILE A 224 -28.13 -7.28 -11.84
N ASP A 225 -29.47 -7.17 -11.80
CA ASP A 225 -30.21 -7.04 -10.54
C ASP A 225 -30.04 -8.27 -9.64
N ALA A 226 -30.08 -9.48 -10.20
CA ALA A 226 -29.86 -10.71 -9.45
C ALA A 226 -28.44 -10.77 -8.87
N CYS A 227 -27.43 -10.38 -9.65
CA CYS A 227 -26.03 -10.25 -9.19
C CYS A 227 -25.87 -9.20 -8.08
N LEU A 228 -26.58 -8.07 -8.15
CA LEU A 228 -26.59 -7.06 -7.10
C LEU A 228 -27.24 -7.60 -5.82
N LEU A 229 -28.43 -8.19 -5.94
CA LEU A 229 -29.18 -8.74 -4.81
C LEU A 229 -28.47 -9.93 -4.15
N ALA A 230 -27.68 -10.70 -4.90
CA ALA A 230 -26.86 -11.78 -4.35
C ALA A 230 -25.85 -11.27 -3.31
N GLY A 231 -25.43 -10.01 -3.41
CA GLY A 231 -24.45 -9.37 -2.56
C GLY A 231 -23.09 -9.25 -3.23
N ASN A 232 -22.47 -8.08 -3.11
CA ASN A 232 -21.12 -7.75 -3.60
C ASN A 232 -20.62 -6.50 -2.88
N GLU A 233 -19.53 -5.90 -3.35
CA GLU A 233 -18.94 -4.71 -2.74
C GLU A 233 -19.86 -3.47 -2.77
N LEU A 234 -20.73 -3.35 -3.78
CA LEU A 234 -21.65 -2.20 -3.91
C LEU A 234 -22.93 -2.36 -3.09
N LEU A 235 -23.32 -3.59 -2.76
CA LEU A 235 -24.57 -3.88 -2.07
C LEU A 235 -24.46 -5.16 -1.24
N GLU A 236 -24.83 -5.07 0.04
CA GLU A 236 -24.97 -6.24 0.91
C GLU A 236 -26.03 -7.22 0.37
N ALA A 237 -25.82 -8.53 0.61
CA ALA A 237 -26.74 -9.56 0.14
C ALA A 237 -28.18 -9.28 0.60
N CYS A 238 -29.15 -9.55 -0.27
CA CYS A 238 -30.54 -9.26 0.01
C CYS A 238 -31.00 -10.05 1.25
N PRO A 239 -31.56 -9.38 2.29
CA PRO A 239 -31.79 -10.02 3.59
C PRO A 239 -32.71 -11.26 3.58
N ILE A 240 -33.54 -11.40 2.54
CA ILE A 240 -34.50 -12.51 2.38
C ILE A 240 -33.90 -13.74 1.70
N LEU A 241 -32.67 -13.65 1.18
CA LEU A 241 -32.03 -14.80 0.55
C LEU A 241 -31.79 -15.90 1.60
N PRO A 242 -32.08 -17.17 1.26
CA PRO A 242 -31.91 -18.27 2.19
C PRO A 242 -30.43 -18.44 2.52
N LYS A 243 -30.12 -18.72 3.79
CA LYS A 243 -28.76 -19.03 4.27
C LYS A 243 -28.50 -20.54 4.36
N GLN A 244 -29.24 -21.34 3.58
CA GLN A 244 -29.20 -22.80 3.66
C GLN A 244 -28.01 -23.37 2.87
N GLN A 245 -27.51 -24.53 3.30
CA GLN A 245 -26.51 -25.28 2.52
C GLN A 245 -27.08 -25.66 1.14
N ASN A 246 -26.24 -25.60 0.10
CA ASN A 246 -26.58 -25.88 -1.31
C ASN A 246 -27.59 -24.91 -1.96
N THR A 247 -27.79 -23.72 -1.38
CA THR A 247 -28.43 -22.59 -2.06
C THR A 247 -27.39 -21.63 -2.61
N PHE A 248 -27.69 -20.97 -3.73
CA PHE A 248 -26.77 -20.08 -4.42
C PHE A 248 -27.40 -18.69 -4.57
N ALA A 249 -26.80 -17.68 -3.96
CA ALA A 249 -27.38 -16.34 -3.84
C ALA A 249 -27.88 -15.74 -5.18
N VAL A 250 -27.12 -15.89 -6.28
CA VAL A 250 -27.52 -15.40 -7.61
C VAL A 250 -28.76 -16.13 -8.14
N LYS A 251 -28.83 -17.46 -7.96
CA LYS A 251 -29.96 -18.28 -8.40
C LYS A 251 -31.22 -17.94 -7.60
N GLU A 252 -31.08 -17.75 -6.29
CA GLU A 252 -32.18 -17.38 -5.41
C GLU A 252 -32.66 -15.95 -5.65
N ALA A 253 -31.74 -15.01 -5.88
CA ALA A 253 -32.12 -13.65 -6.29
C ALA A 253 -32.89 -13.65 -7.62
N ALA A 254 -32.46 -14.46 -8.59
CA ALA A 254 -33.18 -14.62 -9.85
C ALA A 254 -34.56 -15.27 -9.67
N SER A 255 -34.70 -16.23 -8.75
CA SER A 255 -35.98 -16.90 -8.47
C SER A 255 -37.03 -15.95 -7.89
N LEU A 256 -36.62 -15.02 -7.02
CA LEU A 256 -37.46 -13.95 -6.48
C LEU A 256 -37.95 -12.96 -7.54
N MET A 257 -37.25 -12.91 -8.67
CA MET A 257 -37.55 -12.05 -9.81
C MET A 257 -38.32 -12.78 -10.93
N LEU A 258 -38.71 -14.04 -10.73
CA LEU A 258 -39.48 -14.80 -11.72
C LEU A 258 -40.89 -14.20 -11.92
N PRO A 259 -41.48 -14.34 -13.12
CA PRO A 259 -42.63 -13.54 -13.54
C PRO A 259 -43.92 -13.94 -12.82
N ASN A 260 -44.23 -13.25 -11.74
CA ASN A 260 -45.59 -13.16 -11.20
C ASN A 260 -46.36 -11.93 -11.74
N SER A 261 -45.87 -11.29 -12.82
CA SER A 261 -46.54 -10.14 -13.43
C SER A 261 -46.77 -10.33 -14.93
N PRO A 262 -47.97 -10.02 -15.46
CA PRO A 262 -48.27 -10.11 -16.89
C PRO A 262 -47.47 -9.14 -17.78
N ASN A 263 -46.64 -8.26 -17.20
CA ASN A 263 -45.83 -7.25 -17.90
C ASN A 263 -44.31 -7.54 -17.89
N GLY A 264 -43.90 -8.78 -17.58
CA GLY A 264 -42.48 -9.20 -17.49
C GLY A 264 -41.99 -9.39 -16.05
N PRO A 265 -40.74 -9.90 -15.85
CA PRO A 265 -40.21 -10.14 -14.52
C PRO A 265 -40.16 -8.83 -13.70
N PRO A 266 -40.53 -8.85 -12.40
CA PRO A 266 -40.32 -7.68 -11.55
C PRO A 266 -38.83 -7.26 -11.59
N LYS A 267 -38.56 -5.99 -11.90
CA LYS A 267 -37.22 -5.40 -11.75
C LYS A 267 -36.75 -5.60 -10.30
N GLY A 268 -35.45 -5.72 -10.03
CA GLY A 268 -34.94 -5.94 -8.66
C GLY A 268 -35.46 -4.92 -7.64
N ASP A 269 -35.81 -3.72 -8.09
CA ASP A 269 -36.46 -2.69 -7.28
C ASP A 269 -37.81 -3.13 -6.69
N ASN A 270 -38.61 -3.89 -7.44
CA ASN A 270 -39.89 -4.43 -6.97
C ASN A 270 -39.67 -5.53 -5.91
N VAL A 271 -38.59 -6.32 -6.02
CA VAL A 271 -38.21 -7.30 -4.99
C VAL A 271 -37.91 -6.57 -3.68
N CYS A 272 -37.13 -5.49 -3.73
CA CYS A 272 -36.84 -4.66 -2.56
C CYS A 272 -38.11 -4.02 -1.96
N GLN A 273 -39.04 -3.55 -2.80
CA GLN A 273 -40.27 -2.89 -2.36
C GLN A 273 -41.27 -3.85 -1.70
N ASN A 274 -41.48 -5.01 -2.32
CA ASN A 274 -42.62 -5.87 -1.97
C ASN A 274 -42.28 -6.94 -0.93
N LEU A 275 -41.01 -7.34 -0.80
CA LEU A 275 -40.62 -8.51 0.01
C LEU A 275 -39.84 -8.15 1.29
N LEU A 276 -39.35 -6.92 1.43
CA LEU A 276 -38.64 -6.47 2.62
C LEU A 276 -39.60 -5.77 3.60
N HIS A 277 -40.39 -6.53 4.35
CA HIS A 277 -41.43 -5.97 5.23
C HIS A 277 -40.92 -5.09 6.40
N THR A 278 -39.66 -5.24 6.82
CA THR A 278 -39.15 -4.59 8.03
C THR A 278 -38.45 -3.25 7.79
N HIS A 279 -37.80 -3.02 6.63
CA HIS A 279 -37.16 -1.73 6.28
C HIS A 279 -36.99 -1.55 4.73
N PRO A 280 -38.08 -1.61 3.94
CA PRO A 280 -37.97 -1.68 2.47
C PRO A 280 -37.25 -0.46 1.88
N SER A 281 -37.47 0.74 2.41
CA SER A 281 -36.95 2.00 1.84
C SER A 281 -35.43 2.14 1.92
N LYS A 282 -34.76 1.66 2.98
CA LYS A 282 -33.31 1.83 3.15
C LYS A 282 -32.52 0.91 2.21
N TYR A 283 -32.81 -0.39 2.23
CA TYR A 283 -32.15 -1.34 1.34
C TYR A 283 -32.47 -1.05 -0.14
N GLN A 284 -33.74 -0.72 -0.45
CA GLN A 284 -34.13 -0.31 -1.80
C GLN A 284 -33.33 0.91 -2.29
N THR A 285 -33.08 1.89 -1.41
CA THR A 285 -32.24 3.05 -1.76
C THR A 285 -30.81 2.63 -2.06
N LYS A 286 -30.21 1.76 -1.23
CA LYS A 286 -28.87 1.20 -1.50
C LYS A 286 -28.84 0.44 -2.83
N PHE A 287 -29.84 -0.41 -3.10
CA PHE A 287 -29.96 -1.15 -4.36
C PHE A 287 -30.05 -0.22 -5.58
N ARG A 288 -30.90 0.82 -5.53
CA ARG A 288 -31.01 1.82 -6.59
C ARG A 288 -29.69 2.56 -6.81
N LYS A 289 -28.99 2.95 -5.74
CA LYS A 289 -27.66 3.56 -5.81
C LYS A 289 -26.64 2.62 -6.46
N ALA A 290 -26.55 1.37 -6.02
CA ALA A 290 -25.66 0.37 -6.59
C ALA A 290 -25.94 0.14 -8.08
N ARG A 291 -27.21 0.00 -8.48
CA ARG A 291 -27.60 -0.17 -9.89
C ARG A 291 -27.22 1.03 -10.75
N LEU A 292 -27.44 2.25 -10.24
CA LEU A 292 -27.03 3.46 -10.94
C LEU A 292 -25.50 3.56 -11.02
N ALA A 293 -24.78 3.15 -9.98
CA ALA A 293 -23.32 3.17 -9.94
C ALA A 293 -22.68 2.17 -10.92
N VAL A 294 -23.35 1.04 -11.20
CA VAL A 294 -22.98 0.14 -12.30
C VAL A 294 -23.28 0.79 -13.65
N LYS A 295 -24.51 1.28 -13.85
CA LYS A 295 -24.95 1.85 -15.14
C LYS A 295 -24.13 3.07 -15.57
N HIS A 296 -23.73 3.89 -14.60
CA HIS A 296 -23.04 5.17 -14.79
C HIS A 296 -21.67 5.18 -14.11
N HIS A 297 -20.99 4.04 -14.03
CA HIS A 297 -19.66 3.98 -13.41
C HIS A 297 -18.69 4.96 -14.10
N ALA A 298 -17.79 5.56 -13.34
CA ALA A 298 -16.78 6.46 -13.89
C ALA A 298 -15.60 5.64 -14.44
N VAL A 299 -15.22 5.90 -15.69
CA VAL A 299 -14.10 5.23 -16.38
C VAL A 299 -13.17 6.24 -17.03
N LEU A 300 -11.90 5.88 -17.17
CA LEU A 300 -10.95 6.64 -17.96
C LEU A 300 -11.09 6.21 -19.41
N THR A 301 -11.56 7.13 -20.24
CA THR A 301 -11.77 6.90 -21.67
C THR A 301 -10.45 6.81 -22.43
N ILE A 302 -10.47 6.21 -23.62
CA ILE A 302 -9.32 6.22 -24.54
C ILE A 302 -8.87 7.64 -24.94
N GLY A 303 -9.76 8.63 -24.80
CA GLY A 303 -9.45 10.04 -24.98
C GLY A 303 -8.77 10.70 -23.78
N GLY A 304 -8.48 9.96 -22.72
CA GLY A 304 -7.79 10.45 -21.52
C GLY A 304 -8.67 11.24 -20.55
N LYS A 305 -10.00 11.17 -20.69
CA LYS A 305 -10.95 11.85 -19.80
C LYS A 305 -11.68 10.87 -18.91
N VAL A 306 -11.94 11.28 -17.66
CA VAL A 306 -12.81 10.52 -16.77
C VAL A 306 -14.26 10.90 -17.04
N GLU A 307 -15.05 9.95 -17.51
CA GLU A 307 -16.44 10.14 -17.89
C GLU A 307 -17.31 9.04 -17.29
N LEU A 308 -18.59 9.37 -17.05
CA LEU A 308 -19.57 8.39 -16.63
C LEU A 308 -19.97 7.53 -17.83
N LEU A 309 -20.07 6.22 -17.64
CA LEU A 309 -20.72 5.36 -18.60
C LEU A 309 -22.15 5.86 -18.86
N ASN A 310 -22.58 5.86 -20.13
CA ASN A 310 -23.91 6.33 -20.53
C ASN A 310 -24.23 7.76 -20.03
N ALA A 311 -23.25 8.68 -20.02
CA ALA A 311 -23.37 10.02 -19.44
C ALA A 311 -24.63 10.80 -19.90
N GLN A 312 -25.05 10.64 -21.15
CA GLN A 312 -26.27 11.30 -21.68
C GLN A 312 -27.56 10.90 -20.96
N GLN A 313 -27.57 9.75 -20.28
CA GLN A 313 -28.70 9.23 -19.51
C GLN A 313 -28.48 9.37 -18.00
N ALA A 314 -27.34 9.90 -17.56
CA ALA A 314 -27.00 10.02 -16.16
C ALA A 314 -27.76 11.21 -15.53
N PRO A 315 -28.44 11.04 -14.40
CA PRO A 315 -28.97 12.17 -13.63
C PRO A 315 -27.82 13.09 -13.17
N ASP A 316 -28.06 14.40 -13.09
CA ASP A 316 -27.03 15.38 -12.67
C ASP A 316 -26.39 15.02 -11.32
N ALA A 317 -27.20 14.56 -10.36
CA ALA A 317 -26.77 14.12 -9.03
C ALA A 317 -25.91 12.84 -9.03
N MET A 318 -25.82 12.11 -10.15
CA MET A 318 -25.08 10.85 -10.21
C MET A 318 -23.57 11.06 -10.11
N THR A 319 -23.09 12.21 -10.58
CA THR A 319 -21.69 12.62 -10.42
C THR A 319 -21.31 12.61 -8.94
N ASP A 320 -22.13 13.22 -8.07
CA ASP A 320 -21.83 13.28 -6.63
C ASP A 320 -21.91 11.91 -5.94
N VAL A 321 -22.73 10.99 -6.46
CA VAL A 321 -22.92 9.64 -5.91
C VAL A 321 -21.79 8.67 -6.31
N VAL A 322 -21.33 8.71 -7.56
CA VAL A 322 -20.26 7.80 -8.05
C VAL A 322 -18.87 8.39 -7.79
N ILE A 323 -18.71 9.68 -8.08
CA ILE A 323 -17.40 10.34 -8.11
C ILE A 323 -17.09 11.03 -6.78
N GLY A 324 -18.10 11.55 -6.07
CA GLY A 324 -17.90 12.46 -4.94
C GLY A 324 -17.44 13.83 -5.43
N GLN A 325 -16.46 14.43 -4.75
CA GLN A 325 -15.87 15.68 -5.25
C GLN A 325 -14.96 15.39 -6.46
N ARG A 326 -15.36 15.83 -7.65
CA ARG A 326 -14.63 15.58 -8.90
C ARG A 326 -13.27 16.28 -8.93
N LEU A 327 -12.20 15.49 -9.10
CA LEU A 327 -10.85 15.99 -9.34
C LEU A 327 -10.70 16.51 -10.79
N PRO A 328 -9.75 17.42 -11.06
CA PRO A 328 -9.37 17.75 -12.43
C PRO A 328 -8.92 16.51 -13.22
N ASP A 329 -9.24 16.46 -14.51
CA ASP A 329 -8.87 15.32 -15.39
C ASP A 329 -7.36 15.04 -15.38
N GLU A 330 -6.54 16.09 -15.24
CA GLU A 330 -5.08 15.98 -15.12
C GLU A 330 -4.64 15.15 -13.89
N LEU A 331 -5.33 15.25 -12.75
CA LEU A 331 -5.03 14.41 -11.58
C LEU A 331 -5.39 12.95 -11.81
N TYR A 332 -6.51 12.68 -12.48
CA TYR A 332 -6.87 11.31 -12.85
C TYR A 332 -5.86 10.70 -13.83
N TYR A 333 -5.31 11.51 -14.73
CA TYR A 333 -4.22 11.05 -15.61
C TYR A 333 -2.98 10.67 -14.80
N TYR A 334 -2.52 11.49 -13.85
CA TYR A 334 -1.39 11.16 -12.99
C TYR A 334 -1.63 9.94 -12.08
N LEU A 335 -2.84 9.80 -11.54
CA LEU A 335 -3.29 8.60 -10.85
C LEU A 335 -3.17 7.37 -11.77
N SER A 336 -3.68 7.46 -12.99
CA SER A 336 -3.68 6.34 -13.95
C SER A 336 -2.29 5.83 -14.30
N LYS A 337 -1.27 6.71 -14.25
CA LYS A 337 0.14 6.37 -14.46
C LYS A 337 0.84 5.87 -13.19
N GLY A 338 0.14 5.81 -12.05
CA GLY A 338 0.71 5.43 -10.76
C GLY A 338 1.64 6.49 -10.15
N LEU A 339 1.61 7.74 -10.62
CA LEU A 339 2.47 8.81 -10.12
C LEU A 339 2.09 9.22 -8.68
N ILE A 340 0.79 9.33 -8.43
CA ILE A 340 0.20 9.65 -7.13
C ILE A 340 -0.70 8.50 -6.68
N SER A 341 -0.66 8.17 -5.39
CA SER A 341 -1.51 7.16 -4.78
C SER A 341 -2.91 7.70 -4.49
N THR A 342 -3.82 6.80 -4.13
CA THR A 342 -5.22 7.13 -3.87
C THR A 342 -5.43 7.79 -2.52
N ARG A 343 -4.50 7.66 -1.55
CA ARG A 343 -4.72 8.05 -0.14
C ARG A 343 -5.07 9.52 0.03
N VAL A 344 -4.18 10.43 -0.38
CA VAL A 344 -4.41 11.88 -0.27
C VAL A 344 -5.59 12.33 -1.15
N LEU A 345 -5.74 11.72 -2.32
CA LEU A 345 -6.83 12.02 -3.24
C LEU A 345 -8.20 11.62 -2.64
N ASN A 346 -8.29 10.46 -1.99
CA ASN A 346 -9.48 9.99 -1.28
C ASN A 346 -9.84 10.93 -0.13
N TRP A 347 -8.87 11.50 0.59
CA TRP A 347 -9.18 12.52 1.60
C TRP A 347 -9.91 13.74 1.02
N LEU A 348 -9.53 14.17 -0.19
CA LEU A 348 -10.19 15.27 -0.88
C LEU A 348 -11.55 14.86 -1.47
N THR A 349 -11.65 13.68 -2.09
CA THR A 349 -12.89 13.25 -2.77
C THR A 349 -13.98 12.82 -1.79
N GLN A 350 -13.59 12.21 -0.66
CA GLN A 350 -14.48 11.79 0.42
C GLN A 350 -14.76 12.89 1.45
N THR A 351 -13.99 13.99 1.40
CA THR A 351 -14.10 15.13 2.33
C THR A 351 -13.87 14.74 3.79
N GLU A 352 -13.08 13.70 4.05
CA GLU A 352 -12.70 13.24 5.39
C GLU A 352 -11.35 12.51 5.39
N VAL A 353 -10.65 12.53 6.52
CA VAL A 353 -9.45 11.73 6.74
C VAL A 353 -9.81 10.51 7.56
N LEU A 354 -9.72 9.33 6.94
CA LEU A 354 -9.94 8.06 7.60
C LEU A 354 -8.58 7.42 7.93
N GLU A 355 -8.41 7.03 9.20
CA GLU A 355 -7.28 6.23 9.65
C GLU A 355 -7.73 4.83 10.05
N SER A 356 -7.12 3.81 9.45
CA SER A 356 -7.40 2.39 9.66
C SER A 356 -6.44 1.76 10.68
N PRO A 357 -6.82 0.65 11.33
CA PRO A 357 -5.93 -0.07 12.23
C PRO A 357 -4.68 -0.59 11.51
N PRO A 358 -3.49 -0.55 12.16
CA PRO A 358 -2.29 -1.22 11.66
C PRO A 358 -2.34 -2.74 11.94
N LEU A 359 -1.36 -3.48 11.40
CA LEU A 359 -1.28 -4.95 11.51
C LEU A 359 -1.15 -5.49 12.94
N ASP A 360 -0.58 -4.74 13.87
CA ASP A 360 -0.51 -5.10 15.30
C ASP A 360 -1.83 -4.85 16.07
N GLY A 361 -2.82 -4.22 15.41
CA GLY A 361 -4.10 -3.79 15.96
C GLY A 361 -4.12 -2.34 16.48
N GLY A 362 -2.95 -1.71 16.70
CA GLY A 362 -2.85 -0.29 17.03
C GLY A 362 -3.47 0.09 18.37
N PHE A 363 -3.36 -0.81 19.36
CA PHE A 363 -3.90 -0.56 20.70
C PHE A 363 -3.00 0.30 21.58
N SER A 364 -1.75 0.53 21.18
CA SER A 364 -0.80 1.32 21.97
C SER A 364 -1.12 2.81 21.94
N ASP A 365 -0.98 3.47 23.09
CA ASP A 365 -1.13 4.93 23.19
C ASP A 365 -0.10 5.66 22.33
N ALA A 366 1.11 5.10 22.20
CA ALA A 366 2.15 5.65 21.33
C ALA A 366 1.69 5.73 19.86
N TYR A 367 1.13 4.64 19.31
CA TYR A 367 0.62 4.64 17.94
C TYR A 367 -0.60 5.54 17.78
N ARG A 368 -1.56 5.46 18.72
CA ARG A 368 -2.77 6.29 18.70
C ARG A 368 -2.44 7.77 18.74
N ASN A 369 -1.53 8.20 19.61
CA ASN A 369 -1.09 9.60 19.68
C ASN A 369 -0.33 10.04 18.41
N LEU A 370 0.50 9.16 17.85
CA LEU A 370 1.21 9.45 16.60
C LEU A 370 0.20 9.77 15.47
N VAL A 371 -0.73 8.84 15.21
CA VAL A 371 -1.66 8.98 14.08
C VAL A 371 -2.78 9.97 14.34
N SER A 372 -3.15 10.26 15.59
CA SER A 372 -4.21 11.22 15.88
C SER A 372 -3.72 12.63 16.16
N GLU A 373 -2.47 12.86 16.55
CA GLU A 373 -2.02 14.21 16.92
C GLU A 373 -0.73 14.58 16.18
N GLN A 374 0.33 13.79 16.32
CA GLN A 374 1.69 14.17 15.88
C GLN A 374 1.84 14.25 14.34
N LEU A 375 1.14 13.40 13.59
CA LEU A 375 1.20 13.43 12.12
C LEU A 375 0.34 14.54 11.48
N ASN A 376 -0.50 15.23 12.25
CA ASN A 376 -1.44 16.22 11.70
C ASN A 376 -0.74 17.42 11.05
N GLU A 377 0.40 17.86 11.59
CA GLU A 377 1.20 18.92 10.97
C GLU A 377 1.65 18.52 9.56
N MET A 378 2.18 17.29 9.41
CA MET A 378 2.60 16.76 8.12
C MET A 378 1.42 16.59 7.17
N ARG A 379 0.28 16.04 7.64
CA ARG A 379 -0.94 15.91 6.82
C ARG A 379 -1.44 17.27 6.34
N THR A 380 -1.47 18.26 7.23
CA THR A 380 -1.91 19.63 6.93
C THR A 380 -1.04 20.27 5.86
N SER A 381 0.29 20.14 5.99
CA SER A 381 1.25 20.63 4.99
C SER A 381 1.07 19.92 3.64
N THR A 382 1.01 18.59 3.62
CA THR A 382 0.78 17.79 2.40
C THR A 382 -0.53 18.15 1.70
N LEU A 383 -1.63 18.21 2.45
CA LEU A 383 -2.93 18.61 1.93
C LEU A 383 -2.93 20.05 1.44
N GLY A 384 -2.25 20.96 2.14
CA GLY A 384 -2.08 22.35 1.71
C GLY A 384 -1.41 22.44 0.34
N VAL A 385 -0.25 21.81 0.17
CA VAL A 385 0.51 21.83 -1.10
C VAL A 385 -0.35 21.39 -2.28
N LEU A 386 -1.15 20.34 -2.11
CA LEU A 386 -2.07 19.87 -3.15
C LEU A 386 -3.28 20.80 -3.32
N ALA A 387 -4.04 21.04 -2.25
CA ALA A 387 -5.34 21.72 -2.30
C ALA A 387 -5.23 23.18 -2.76
N PHE A 388 -4.17 23.90 -2.40
CA PHE A 388 -3.94 25.27 -2.88
C PHE A 388 -3.59 25.32 -4.37
N SER A 389 -3.17 24.20 -4.96
CA SER A 389 -2.93 24.05 -6.41
C SER A 389 -4.17 23.69 -7.21
N LEU A 390 -5.30 23.50 -6.52
CA LEU A 390 -6.60 23.19 -7.11
C LEU A 390 -7.56 24.38 -7.00
N VAL A 391 -8.79 24.19 -7.45
CA VAL A 391 -9.85 25.20 -7.27
C VAL A 391 -10.09 25.47 -5.79
N ARG A 392 -10.43 26.73 -5.46
CA ARG A 392 -10.50 27.25 -4.08
C ARG A 392 -11.43 26.47 -3.14
N SER A 393 -12.40 25.70 -3.65
CA SER A 393 -13.26 24.87 -2.80
C SER A 393 -12.46 23.84 -2.00
N TYR A 394 -11.43 23.23 -2.58
CA TYR A 394 -10.62 22.20 -1.90
C TYR A 394 -9.91 22.74 -0.64
N SER A 395 -9.40 23.97 -0.67
CA SER A 395 -8.77 24.60 0.50
C SER A 395 -9.76 25.25 1.48
N LYS A 396 -11.05 25.29 1.14
CA LYS A 396 -12.11 25.85 2.00
C LYS A 396 -12.98 24.79 2.68
N THR A 397 -12.92 23.54 2.24
CA THR A 397 -13.62 22.40 2.86
C THR A 397 -12.80 21.87 4.04
N PRO A 398 -13.29 21.95 5.29
CA PRO A 398 -12.64 21.31 6.42
C PRO A 398 -12.75 19.78 6.31
N LEU A 399 -11.70 19.08 6.71
CA LEU A 399 -11.62 17.63 6.63
C LEU A 399 -11.69 17.02 8.04
N PRO A 400 -12.86 16.53 8.49
CA PRO A 400 -12.94 15.76 9.72
C PRO A 400 -12.04 14.53 9.63
N MET A 401 -11.28 14.28 10.68
CA MET A 401 -10.46 13.10 10.85
C MET A 401 -11.15 12.13 11.79
N ARG A 402 -11.31 10.89 11.34
CA ARG A 402 -11.86 9.79 12.12
C ARG A 402 -10.82 8.69 12.24
N CYS A 403 -10.61 8.22 13.45
CA CYS A 403 -9.76 7.09 13.75
C CYS A 403 -10.62 5.89 14.13
N TRP A 404 -10.21 4.68 13.74
CA TRP A 404 -10.94 3.45 14.08
C TRP A 404 -11.15 3.24 15.60
N PHE A 405 -10.22 3.73 16.41
CA PHE A 405 -10.22 3.54 17.88
C PHE A 405 -10.98 4.60 18.66
N ASP A 406 -11.31 5.75 18.06
CA ASP A 406 -12.06 6.82 18.72
C ASP A 406 -13.10 7.38 17.76
N LYS A 407 -14.27 6.74 17.76
CA LYS A 407 -15.41 7.12 16.91
C LYS A 407 -16.13 8.38 17.44
N THR A 408 -15.73 8.92 18.59
CA THR A 408 -16.40 10.06 19.25
C THR A 408 -15.66 11.37 19.14
N LYS A 409 -14.32 11.34 19.16
CA LYS A 409 -13.48 12.52 18.98
C LYS A 409 -13.22 12.75 17.50
N VAL A 410 -13.91 13.72 16.91
CA VAL A 410 -13.63 14.19 15.55
C VAL A 410 -12.69 15.38 15.65
N GLN A 411 -11.42 15.16 15.32
CA GLN A 411 -10.52 16.27 15.02
C GLN A 411 -10.76 16.76 13.59
N THR A 412 -10.32 17.96 13.26
CA THR A 412 -10.51 18.51 11.91
C THR A 412 -9.21 19.11 11.41
N ILE A 413 -8.80 18.71 10.20
CA ILE A 413 -7.75 19.39 9.45
C ILE A 413 -8.42 20.54 8.69
N ASP A 414 -8.06 21.77 9.05
CA ASP A 414 -8.64 22.98 8.48
C ASP A 414 -7.57 23.82 7.78
N LEU A 415 -7.60 23.83 6.45
CA LEU A 415 -6.65 24.58 5.62
C LEU A 415 -6.99 26.08 5.54
N ARG A 416 -8.13 26.54 6.08
CA ARG A 416 -8.57 27.93 5.94
C ARG A 416 -7.70 28.92 6.72
N SER A 417 -7.04 28.45 7.77
CA SER A 417 -6.18 29.23 8.67
C SER A 417 -4.68 28.91 8.48
N VAL A 418 -4.33 28.16 7.44
CA VAL A 418 -2.95 27.73 7.17
C VAL A 418 -2.39 28.59 6.06
N ASP A 419 -1.18 29.11 6.26
CA ASP A 419 -0.43 29.82 5.20
C ASP A 419 -0.12 28.86 4.05
N ASP A 420 0.01 29.36 2.83
CA ASP A 420 0.25 28.50 1.66
C ASP A 420 1.64 27.86 1.73
N PRO A 421 1.77 26.54 1.98
CA PRO A 421 3.07 25.88 2.12
C PRO A 421 3.87 25.90 0.82
N ARG A 422 3.24 26.19 -0.33
CA ARG A 422 3.93 26.29 -1.62
C ARG A 422 4.86 27.50 -1.68
N ASP A 423 4.59 28.55 -0.92
CA ASP A 423 5.43 29.74 -0.87
C ASP A 423 6.82 29.43 -0.31
N ALA A 424 6.93 28.48 0.62
CA ALA A 424 8.22 28.04 1.16
C ALA A 424 9.09 27.33 0.11
N ILE A 425 8.46 26.59 -0.81
CA ILE A 425 9.14 25.66 -1.73
C ILE A 425 9.23 26.15 -3.19
N ASN A 426 8.73 27.35 -3.48
CA ASN A 426 8.70 27.91 -4.84
C ASN A 426 10.08 28.25 -5.44
N LYS A 427 11.14 28.18 -4.62
CA LYS A 427 12.54 28.39 -5.01
C LYS A 427 13.24 27.14 -5.55
N TRP A 428 12.57 25.99 -5.60
CA TRP A 428 13.12 24.75 -6.15
C TRP A 428 12.70 24.53 -7.60
N ASN A 429 13.53 24.99 -8.54
CA ASN A 429 13.43 24.68 -9.97
C ASN A 429 14.84 24.46 -10.56
N VAL A 430 15.60 23.60 -9.89
CA VAL A 430 17.01 23.36 -10.18
C VAL A 430 17.12 22.47 -11.41
N ARG A 431 17.90 22.90 -12.39
CA ARG A 431 18.10 22.15 -13.65
C ARG A 431 19.35 21.30 -13.64
N GLU A 432 19.37 20.35 -14.56
CA GLU A 432 20.43 19.36 -14.68
C GLU A 432 21.82 19.99 -14.80
N ASN A 433 21.97 21.11 -15.52
CA ASN A 433 23.24 21.81 -15.65
C ASN A 433 23.84 22.30 -14.32
N VAL A 434 23.03 22.49 -13.28
CA VAL A 434 23.48 22.89 -11.94
C VAL A 434 24.01 21.68 -11.16
N PHE A 435 23.30 20.55 -11.19
CA PHE A 435 23.59 19.42 -10.30
C PHE A 435 24.30 18.23 -10.94
N ARG A 436 24.35 18.12 -12.28
CA ARG A 436 24.87 16.93 -12.98
C ARG A 436 26.28 16.52 -12.55
N ALA A 437 27.17 17.50 -12.37
CA ALA A 437 28.55 17.23 -11.97
C ALA A 437 28.63 16.68 -10.54
N GLU A 438 27.82 17.21 -9.62
CA GLU A 438 27.78 16.76 -8.22
C GLU A 438 27.07 15.41 -8.08
N LEU A 439 25.95 15.23 -8.78
CA LEU A 439 25.23 13.96 -8.80
C LEU A 439 26.12 12.80 -9.28
N LYS A 440 26.97 13.06 -10.29
CA LYS A 440 27.93 12.05 -10.78
C LYS A 440 28.98 11.65 -9.73
N LYS A 441 29.37 12.54 -8.81
CA LYS A 441 30.27 12.21 -7.70
C LYS A 441 29.61 11.34 -6.63
N LEU A 442 28.28 11.28 -6.63
CA LEU A 442 27.46 10.59 -5.65
C LEU A 442 26.86 9.29 -6.22
N GLU A 443 27.53 8.69 -7.20
CA GLU A 443 27.13 7.40 -7.79
C GLU A 443 26.98 6.33 -6.70
N GLY A 444 25.82 5.69 -6.65
CA GLY A 444 25.45 4.71 -5.62
C GLY A 444 24.66 5.26 -4.42
N CYS A 445 24.56 6.59 -4.27
CA CYS A 445 23.58 7.19 -3.36
C CYS A 445 22.18 7.12 -3.97
N GLY A 446 21.16 6.94 -3.12
CA GLY A 446 19.78 7.20 -3.51
C GLY A 446 19.48 8.70 -3.57
N THR A 447 18.26 9.03 -3.98
CA THR A 447 17.83 10.43 -4.21
C THR A 447 17.91 11.27 -2.92
N LEU A 448 17.50 10.71 -1.78
CA LEU A 448 17.54 11.40 -0.48
C LEU A 448 18.97 11.73 -0.07
N GLY A 449 19.86 10.75 -0.20
CA GLY A 449 21.27 10.92 0.14
C GLY A 449 21.98 11.87 -0.79
N ALA A 450 21.67 11.82 -2.09
CA ALA A 450 22.19 12.78 -3.05
C ALA A 450 21.75 14.22 -2.72
N CYS A 451 20.46 14.44 -2.47
CA CYS A 451 19.92 15.75 -2.11
C CYS A 451 20.57 16.34 -0.86
N ILE A 452 20.70 15.57 0.22
CA ILE A 452 21.24 16.08 1.49
C ILE A 452 22.75 16.35 1.40
N LYS A 453 23.50 15.51 0.67
CA LYS A 453 24.95 15.66 0.50
C LYS A 453 25.30 16.82 -0.43
N MET A 454 24.52 17.07 -1.47
CA MET A 454 24.75 18.22 -2.34
C MET A 454 24.50 19.54 -1.60
N ILE A 455 23.44 19.61 -0.79
CA ILE A 455 23.08 20.82 -0.04
C ILE A 455 24.00 21.09 1.16
N SER A 456 24.80 20.10 1.60
CA SER A 456 25.79 20.35 2.65
C SER A 456 26.98 21.20 2.18
N ASP A 457 27.18 21.36 0.88
CA ASP A 457 28.09 22.35 0.29
C ASP A 457 27.37 23.70 0.11
N GLU A 458 27.82 24.73 0.82
CA GLU A 458 27.22 26.06 0.76
C GLU A 458 27.33 26.72 -0.63
N GLU A 459 28.41 26.45 -1.38
CA GLU A 459 28.57 27.01 -2.73
C GLU A 459 27.59 26.38 -3.72
N PHE A 460 27.32 25.09 -3.56
CA PHE A 460 26.29 24.41 -4.33
C PHE A 460 24.90 24.88 -3.92
N ALA A 461 24.61 24.91 -2.62
CA ALA A 461 23.32 25.32 -2.07
C ALA A 461 22.88 26.69 -2.61
N ALA A 462 23.78 27.68 -2.66
CA ALA A 462 23.49 29.00 -3.20
C ALA A 462 23.02 28.97 -4.68
N LYS A 463 23.49 28.01 -5.48
CA LYS A 463 23.10 27.84 -6.90
C LYS A 463 21.73 27.19 -7.08
N THR A 464 21.18 26.60 -6.02
CA THR A 464 19.89 25.88 -6.09
C THR A 464 18.68 26.80 -5.89
N ILE A 465 18.86 28.04 -5.43
CA ILE A 465 17.80 29.02 -5.31
C ILE A 465 17.39 29.47 -6.71
N THR A 466 16.37 28.82 -7.26
CA THR A 466 15.99 28.89 -8.67
C THR A 466 14.46 28.96 -8.77
N PRO A 467 13.86 30.17 -8.88
CA PRO A 467 12.43 30.27 -9.07
C PRO A 467 12.03 29.74 -10.46
N LYS A 468 10.76 29.34 -10.58
CA LYS A 468 10.19 28.90 -11.87
C LYS A 468 10.42 29.94 -12.96
N THR A 469 10.98 29.51 -14.09
CA THR A 469 11.15 30.33 -15.29
C THR A 469 10.15 29.89 -16.38
N VAL A 470 9.38 30.84 -16.91
CA VAL A 470 8.38 30.59 -17.96
C VAL A 470 9.05 30.04 -19.22
N GLY A 471 8.45 29.00 -19.82
CA GLY A 471 8.94 28.40 -21.06
C GLY A 471 10.16 27.47 -20.92
N GLN A 472 10.60 27.22 -19.69
CA GLN A 472 11.75 26.35 -19.43
C GLN A 472 11.43 25.35 -18.31
N PRO A 473 10.58 24.35 -18.62
CA PRO A 473 10.18 23.33 -17.65
C PRO A 473 11.32 22.34 -17.36
N LEU A 474 11.23 21.65 -16.23
CA LEU A 474 12.03 20.47 -15.91
C LEU A 474 11.66 19.33 -16.86
N GLN A 475 12.65 18.63 -17.38
CA GLN A 475 12.49 17.67 -18.48
C GLN A 475 12.98 16.27 -18.14
N THR A 476 13.95 16.11 -17.23
CA THR A 476 14.52 14.79 -16.94
C THR A 476 13.97 14.19 -15.66
N LYS A 477 14.07 12.86 -15.55
CA LYS A 477 13.68 12.12 -14.35
C LYS A 477 14.44 12.63 -13.11
N ASP A 478 15.74 12.85 -13.23
CA ASP A 478 16.57 13.33 -12.12
C ASP A 478 16.21 14.75 -11.70
N GLU A 479 15.91 15.64 -12.66
CA GLU A 479 15.40 16.98 -12.35
C GLU A 479 14.11 16.90 -11.51
N ILE A 480 13.16 16.04 -11.89
CA ILE A 480 11.89 15.91 -11.16
C ILE A 480 12.12 15.33 -9.76
N LEU A 481 12.87 14.23 -9.66
CA LEU A 481 13.09 13.51 -8.39
C LEU A 481 13.86 14.36 -7.38
N LEU A 482 14.93 15.03 -7.79
CA LEU A 482 15.74 15.86 -6.90
C LEU A 482 14.97 17.10 -6.43
N ASN A 483 14.27 17.81 -7.33
CA ASN A 483 13.44 18.95 -6.94
C ASN A 483 12.33 18.54 -5.98
N ALA A 484 11.61 17.45 -6.24
CA ALA A 484 10.58 16.99 -5.32
C ALA A 484 11.14 16.59 -3.94
N THR A 485 12.33 15.99 -3.92
CA THR A 485 12.99 15.57 -2.69
C THR A 485 13.50 16.76 -1.87
N TRP A 486 14.09 17.78 -2.51
CA TRP A 486 14.46 19.03 -1.82
C TRP A 486 13.24 19.75 -1.24
N ARG A 487 12.12 19.79 -1.97
CA ARG A 487 10.85 20.35 -1.46
C ARG A 487 10.37 19.60 -0.22
N LEU A 488 10.37 18.26 -0.25
CA LEU A 488 10.04 17.44 0.91
C LEU A 488 10.95 17.75 2.11
N LEU A 489 12.26 17.82 1.90
CA LEU A 489 13.23 18.10 2.96
C LEU A 489 13.03 19.50 3.56
N GLN A 490 12.70 20.51 2.74
CA GLN A 490 12.40 21.86 3.23
C GLN A 490 11.05 21.92 3.97
N LEU A 491 10.00 21.29 3.44
CA LEU A 491 8.68 21.24 4.10
C LEU A 491 8.74 20.55 5.46
N ARG A 492 9.63 19.57 5.62
CA ARG A 492 9.88 18.92 6.92
C ARG A 492 10.90 19.67 7.78
N GLY A 493 11.51 20.75 7.31
CA GLY A 493 12.42 21.60 8.09
C GLY A 493 13.85 21.07 8.23
N TYR A 494 14.28 20.17 7.35
CA TYR A 494 15.68 19.75 7.23
C TYR A 494 16.53 20.78 6.47
N ILE A 495 15.88 21.54 5.59
CA ILE A 495 16.48 22.62 4.81
C ILE A 495 15.71 23.90 5.14
N ASP A 496 16.41 25.02 5.30
CA ASP A 496 15.81 26.33 5.52
C ASP A 496 15.47 27.08 4.21
N GLU A 497 14.90 28.29 4.33
CA GLU A 497 14.51 29.12 3.18
C GLU A 497 15.68 29.64 2.33
N ASN A 498 16.91 29.54 2.83
CA ASN A 498 18.15 29.89 2.15
C ASN A 498 18.85 28.65 1.58
N HIS A 499 18.15 27.51 1.55
CA HIS A 499 18.65 26.22 1.09
C HIS A 499 19.85 25.72 1.89
N LYS A 500 19.94 26.05 3.19
CA LYS A 500 20.97 25.54 4.10
C LYS A 500 20.42 24.44 5.00
N LEU A 501 21.28 23.50 5.40
CA LEU A 501 20.90 22.45 6.35
C LEU A 501 20.63 23.05 7.74
N THR A 502 19.46 22.73 8.30
CA THR A 502 19.15 23.02 9.70
C THR A 502 19.91 22.07 10.63
N THR A 503 19.84 22.23 11.95
CA THR A 503 20.45 21.27 12.89
C THR A 503 19.91 19.84 12.70
N TRP A 504 18.62 19.70 12.40
CA TRP A 504 18.03 18.41 12.03
C TRP A 504 18.54 17.92 10.67
N GLY A 505 18.71 18.83 9.70
CA GLY A 505 19.35 18.54 8.40
C GLY A 505 20.79 18.03 8.54
N GLN A 506 21.57 18.62 9.42
CA GLN A 506 22.95 18.21 9.72
C GLN A 506 23.00 16.85 10.40
N ALA A 507 22.08 16.57 11.34
CA ALA A 507 21.96 15.26 11.95
C ALA A 507 21.62 14.19 10.90
N LEU A 508 20.65 14.45 10.02
CA LEU A 508 20.30 13.55 8.92
C LEU A 508 21.48 13.32 7.95
N HIS A 509 22.17 14.39 7.57
CA HIS A 509 23.38 14.31 6.73
C HIS A 509 24.45 13.40 7.36
N SER A 510 24.65 13.50 8.67
CA SER A 510 25.58 12.63 9.41
C SER A 510 25.19 11.15 9.34
N VAL A 511 23.90 10.83 9.57
CA VAL A 511 23.40 9.44 9.46
C VAL A 511 23.63 8.90 8.05
N ILE A 512 23.20 9.65 7.03
CA ILE A 512 23.31 9.24 5.63
C ILE A 512 24.77 9.08 5.19
N THR A 513 25.67 9.96 5.65
CA THR A 513 27.09 9.86 5.32
C THR A 513 27.71 8.63 5.96
N ALA A 514 27.34 8.31 7.20
CA ALA A 514 27.82 7.13 7.91
C ALA A 514 27.31 5.80 7.32
N THR A 515 26.08 5.76 6.79
CA THR A 515 25.58 4.56 6.09
C THR A 515 26.24 4.33 4.73
N SER A 516 26.68 5.41 4.07
CA SER A 516 27.26 5.33 2.72
C SER A 516 28.70 4.83 2.67
N SER A 517 29.41 4.80 3.81
CA SER A 517 30.84 4.42 3.86
C SER A 517 31.09 2.92 3.86
N GLU A 518 30.05 2.09 3.99
CA GLU A 518 30.21 0.64 4.07
C GLU A 518 29.70 -0.07 2.81
N SER A 519 30.58 -0.84 2.15
CA SER A 519 30.27 -1.65 0.97
C SER A 519 29.24 -2.77 1.21
N LEU A 520 28.81 -2.96 2.47
CA LEU A 520 27.90 -4.00 2.91
C LEU A 520 26.43 -3.71 2.58
N MET A 521 26.07 -2.43 2.41
CA MET A 521 24.72 -1.99 2.06
C MET A 521 24.79 -0.83 1.06
N PRO A 522 24.17 -0.93 -0.12
CA PRO A 522 24.02 0.22 -1.00
C PRO A 522 23.33 1.36 -0.25
N GLY A 523 23.90 2.58 -0.25
CA GLY A 523 23.37 3.71 0.54
C GLY A 523 21.87 3.97 0.31
N LYS A 524 21.39 3.74 -0.92
CA LYS A 524 19.98 3.84 -1.32
C LYS A 524 19.01 3.03 -0.43
N ASP A 525 19.43 1.89 0.12
CA ASP A 525 18.54 0.99 0.85
C ASP A 525 18.27 1.45 2.29
N LEU A 526 19.05 2.42 2.79
CA LEU A 526 19.02 2.88 4.18
C LEU A 526 18.67 4.35 4.34
N GLU A 527 18.77 5.14 3.28
CA GLU A 527 18.44 6.57 3.32
C GLU A 527 17.00 6.83 3.79
N GLU A 528 16.06 6.00 3.36
CA GLU A 528 14.67 6.07 3.84
C GLU A 528 14.58 5.77 5.34
N GLY A 529 15.26 4.71 5.79
CA GLY A 529 15.33 4.34 7.20
C GLY A 529 15.97 5.44 8.05
N ALA A 530 17.00 6.11 7.53
CA ALA A 530 17.67 7.23 8.18
C ALA A 530 16.71 8.42 8.37
N LEU A 531 15.98 8.83 7.32
CA LEU A 531 15.01 9.93 7.45
C LEU A 531 13.90 9.58 8.45
N ILE A 532 13.35 8.36 8.37
CA ILE A 532 12.28 7.92 9.28
C ILE A 532 12.80 7.86 10.73
N ALA A 533 14.03 7.41 10.96
CA ALA A 533 14.63 7.41 12.28
C ALA A 533 14.73 8.83 12.86
N VAL A 534 15.15 9.81 12.06
CA VAL A 534 15.20 11.21 12.51
C VAL A 534 13.80 11.78 12.75
N GLU A 535 12.81 11.47 11.91
CA GLU A 535 11.40 11.85 12.17
C GLU A 535 10.87 11.23 13.48
N LEU A 536 11.11 9.93 13.72
CA LEU A 536 10.72 9.29 14.97
C LEU A 536 11.45 9.88 16.19
N ALA A 537 12.70 10.34 16.01
CA ALA A 537 13.41 11.08 17.05
C ALA A 537 12.72 12.43 17.36
N ARG A 538 12.29 13.17 16.33
CA ARG A 538 11.52 14.42 16.47
C ARG A 538 10.18 14.21 17.18
N TYR A 539 9.51 13.09 16.91
CA TYR A 539 8.28 12.70 17.59
C TYR A 539 8.48 12.12 18.99
N GLY A 540 9.73 11.96 19.44
CA GLY A 540 10.05 11.37 20.74
C GLY A 540 9.75 9.87 20.81
N LEU A 541 9.72 9.17 19.68
CA LEU A 541 9.43 7.74 19.53
C LEU A 541 10.68 6.88 19.25
N LEU A 542 11.84 7.51 19.06
CA LEU A 542 13.13 6.84 18.95
C LEU A 542 13.84 6.82 20.31
N ASN A 543 13.50 5.84 21.15
CA ASN A 543 14.03 5.70 22.52
C ASN A 543 13.90 4.24 23.02
N ALA A 544 14.34 3.95 24.25
CA ALA A 544 14.26 2.65 24.92
C ALA A 544 13.06 2.50 25.88
N ASN A 545 12.07 3.41 25.83
CA ASN A 545 10.92 3.39 26.74
C ASN A 545 9.91 2.30 26.35
N THR A 546 9.24 1.71 27.35
CA THR A 546 8.19 0.71 27.13
C THR A 546 6.94 1.37 26.55
N MET A 547 6.66 1.13 25.27
CA MET A 547 5.47 1.65 24.55
C MET A 547 4.37 0.60 24.35
N PHE A 548 4.71 -0.69 24.49
CA PHE A 548 3.87 -1.82 24.13
C PHE A 548 3.84 -2.85 25.28
N SER A 549 3.49 -2.40 26.49
CA SER A 549 3.58 -3.20 27.71
C SER A 549 2.72 -4.47 27.70
N SER A 550 1.60 -4.46 26.97
CA SER A 550 0.70 -5.60 26.82
C SER A 550 1.09 -6.55 25.67
N TYR A 551 2.12 -6.23 24.88
CA TYR A 551 2.45 -7.00 23.67
C TYR A 551 3.55 -8.02 23.96
N GLY A 552 3.32 -9.27 23.50
CA GLY A 552 4.32 -10.34 23.55
C GLY A 552 5.53 -10.07 22.66
N GLY A 553 6.64 -10.75 22.95
CA GLY A 553 7.87 -10.66 22.16
C GLY A 553 8.77 -9.47 22.49
N ALA A 554 8.65 -8.88 23.68
CA ALA A 554 9.62 -7.91 24.19
C ALA A 554 10.91 -8.60 24.70
N PRO A 555 12.04 -7.88 24.86
CA PRO A 555 13.25 -8.43 25.47
C PRO A 555 12.99 -8.99 26.87
N HIS A 556 13.34 -10.26 27.09
CA HIS A 556 13.09 -10.97 28.35
C HIS A 556 14.37 -11.50 29.02
N GLN A 557 15.46 -11.63 28.27
CA GLN A 557 16.77 -12.10 28.74
C GLN A 557 17.59 -10.97 29.40
N GLY A 558 18.53 -11.34 30.27
CA GLY A 558 19.47 -10.42 30.91
C GLY A 558 18.89 -9.54 32.03
N THR A 559 19.70 -8.58 32.47
CA THR A 559 19.35 -7.57 33.47
C THR A 559 18.36 -6.54 32.89
N SER A 560 17.81 -5.67 33.75
CA SER A 560 16.99 -4.54 33.29
C SER A 560 17.74 -3.60 32.34
N LYS A 561 19.07 -3.50 32.45
CA LYS A 561 19.90 -2.74 31.51
C LYS A 561 19.94 -3.43 30.15
N ASP A 562 20.24 -4.74 30.14
CA ASP A 562 20.32 -5.53 28.91
C ASP A 562 19.00 -5.50 28.15
N LYS A 563 17.87 -5.67 28.84
CA LYS A 563 16.53 -5.59 28.23
C LYS A 563 16.27 -4.25 27.53
N ARG A 564 16.65 -3.13 28.15
CA ARG A 564 16.51 -1.79 27.54
C ARG A 564 17.44 -1.61 26.35
N CYS A 565 18.68 -2.08 26.45
CA CYS A 565 19.66 -1.96 25.38
C CYS A 565 19.25 -2.79 24.15
N THR A 566 18.88 -4.06 24.38
CA THR A 566 18.32 -4.96 23.36
C THR A 566 17.06 -4.37 22.72
N LEU A 567 16.17 -3.74 23.50
CA LEU A 567 14.98 -3.09 22.94
C LEU A 567 15.36 -1.99 21.95
N LEU A 568 16.28 -1.10 22.31
CA LEU A 568 16.63 0.04 21.47
C LEU A 568 17.37 -0.40 20.20
N ILE A 569 18.34 -1.32 20.27
CA ILE A 569 18.99 -1.83 19.05
C ILE A 569 18.00 -2.59 18.15
N SER A 570 17.04 -3.32 18.71
CA SER A 570 16.00 -3.99 17.92
C SER A 570 15.05 -2.99 17.24
N ARG A 571 14.75 -1.87 17.90
CA ARG A 571 14.01 -0.76 17.26
C ARG A 571 14.79 -0.16 16.10
N ILE A 572 16.10 0.03 16.24
CA ILE A 572 16.97 0.49 15.15
C ILE A 572 16.99 -0.51 13.98
N ALA A 573 17.05 -1.80 14.27
CA ALA A 573 17.05 -2.84 13.25
C ALA A 573 15.77 -2.87 12.39
N ASN A 574 14.63 -2.35 12.86
CA ASN A 574 13.40 -2.23 12.05
C ASN A 574 13.54 -1.29 10.84
N PHE A 575 14.56 -0.42 10.80
CA PHE A 575 14.79 0.45 9.65
C PHE A 575 15.43 -0.28 8.46
N GLY A 576 16.01 -1.46 8.68
CA GLY A 576 16.63 -2.27 7.64
C GLY A 576 15.70 -3.29 7.01
N ARG A 577 16.20 -3.97 5.98
CA ARG A 577 15.55 -5.11 5.31
C ARG A 577 16.27 -6.40 5.62
N PHE A 578 15.51 -7.45 5.84
CA PHE A 578 16.02 -8.80 6.02
C PHE A 578 16.14 -9.52 4.67
N ASP A 579 17.32 -10.09 4.38
CA ASP A 579 17.51 -10.89 3.15
C ASP A 579 17.10 -12.35 3.44
N HIS A 580 15.99 -12.77 2.83
CA HIS A 580 15.43 -14.12 2.98
C HIS A 580 15.27 -14.77 1.61
N GLN A 581 15.42 -16.09 1.57
CA GLN A 581 15.12 -16.85 0.36
C GLN A 581 13.65 -16.66 -0.04
N ALA A 582 13.33 -16.85 -1.32
CA ALA A 582 11.97 -16.74 -1.86
C ALA A 582 11.09 -17.95 -1.45
N ILE A 583 10.99 -18.20 -0.14
CA ILE A 583 10.20 -19.21 0.54
C ILE A 583 9.46 -18.52 1.70
N GLY A 584 8.33 -19.06 2.13
CA GLY A 584 7.59 -18.50 3.26
C GLY A 584 8.40 -18.53 4.56
N TYR A 585 8.31 -17.45 5.34
CA TYR A 585 8.99 -17.31 6.63
C TYR A 585 8.42 -18.28 7.67
N THR A 586 9.30 -18.95 8.42
CA THR A 586 8.95 -19.92 9.47
C THR A 586 9.67 -19.67 10.81
N GLY A 587 10.22 -18.47 10.99
CA GLY A 587 11.01 -18.12 12.17
C GLY A 587 10.18 -17.54 13.32
N PRO A 588 10.86 -17.06 14.38
CA PRO A 588 10.19 -16.43 15.53
C PRO A 588 9.46 -15.15 15.13
N LEU A 589 8.38 -14.84 15.85
CA LEU A 589 7.56 -13.64 15.71
C LEU A 589 7.65 -12.76 16.96
N SER A 590 7.50 -11.44 16.78
CA SER A 590 7.40 -10.48 17.89
C SER A 590 6.34 -9.42 17.59
N ARG A 591 5.22 -9.46 18.33
CA ARG A 591 4.20 -8.40 18.27
C ARG A 591 4.77 -7.05 18.69
N ASN A 592 5.72 -7.03 19.63
CA ASN A 592 6.41 -5.82 20.05
C ASN A 592 7.18 -5.16 18.90
N MET A 593 7.92 -5.94 18.11
CA MET A 593 8.66 -5.42 16.95
C MET A 593 7.70 -5.03 15.81
N LEU A 594 6.65 -5.82 15.55
CA LEU A 594 5.61 -5.44 14.59
C LEU A 594 4.94 -4.10 14.97
N ALA A 595 4.64 -3.88 16.24
CA ALA A 595 4.04 -2.63 16.70
C ALA A 595 4.96 -1.42 16.53
N TYR A 596 6.28 -1.60 16.70
CA TYR A 596 7.24 -0.56 16.36
C TYR A 596 7.32 -0.32 14.84
N ASN A 597 7.28 -1.39 14.04
CA ASN A 597 7.18 -1.32 12.58
C ASN A 597 5.92 -0.57 12.12
N SER A 598 4.80 -0.68 12.83
CA SER A 598 3.60 0.13 12.57
C SER A 598 3.85 1.62 12.73
N LEU A 599 4.57 2.06 13.79
CA LEU A 599 4.97 3.47 13.94
C LEU A 599 5.82 3.94 12.76
N ILE A 600 6.78 3.10 12.33
CA ILE A 600 7.63 3.35 11.16
C ILE A 600 6.79 3.51 9.90
N ASN A 601 5.83 2.62 9.66
CA ASN A 601 4.99 2.63 8.46
C ASN A 601 4.02 3.82 8.42
N ALA A 602 3.54 4.28 9.58
CA ALA A 602 2.73 5.50 9.66
C ALA A 602 3.52 6.75 9.25
N VAL A 603 4.75 6.90 9.75
CA VAL A 603 5.66 7.99 9.34
C VAL A 603 6.05 7.86 7.86
N ARG A 604 6.45 6.65 7.43
CA ARG A 604 6.81 6.35 6.03
C ARG A 604 5.69 6.72 5.06
N SER A 605 4.44 6.36 5.37
CA SER A 605 3.29 6.68 4.53
C SER A 605 3.08 8.19 4.40
N GLY A 606 3.19 8.95 5.48
CA GLY A 606 3.04 10.40 5.41
C GLY A 606 4.17 11.10 4.64
N LEU A 607 5.41 10.61 4.74
CA LEU A 607 6.52 11.07 3.91
C LEU A 607 6.32 10.72 2.43
N ARG A 608 5.78 9.52 2.15
CA ARG A 608 5.42 9.09 0.80
C ARG A 608 4.36 9.99 0.19
N ASP A 609 3.29 10.27 0.93
CA ASP A 609 2.19 11.15 0.52
C ASP A 609 2.73 12.54 0.16
N MET A 610 3.60 13.12 1.00
CA MET A 610 4.23 14.41 0.74
C MET A 610 5.11 14.40 -0.52
N SER A 611 5.88 13.33 -0.73
CA SER A 611 6.74 13.17 -1.90
C SER A 611 5.94 13.10 -3.20
N GLU A 612 4.86 12.33 -3.22
CA GLU A 612 3.95 12.21 -4.38
C GLU A 612 3.25 13.54 -4.68
N VAL A 613 2.79 14.24 -3.63
CA VAL A 613 2.15 15.56 -3.76
C VAL A 613 3.12 16.62 -4.27
N CYS A 614 4.39 16.60 -3.86
CA CYS A 614 5.40 17.53 -4.36
C CYS A 614 5.56 17.41 -5.88
N VAL A 615 5.75 16.19 -6.40
CA VAL A 615 5.85 15.95 -7.86
C VAL A 615 4.56 16.33 -8.57
N THR A 616 3.42 15.90 -8.03
CA THR A 616 2.11 16.17 -8.63
C THR A 616 1.85 17.68 -8.73
N THR A 617 2.23 18.44 -7.71
CA THR A 617 2.08 19.90 -7.69
C THR A 617 3.02 20.58 -8.68
N MET A 618 4.26 20.09 -8.84
CA MET A 618 5.16 20.60 -9.88
C MET A 618 4.55 20.47 -11.29
N LEU A 619 3.85 19.36 -11.54
CA LEU A 619 3.14 19.13 -12.81
C LEU A 619 1.92 20.04 -12.96
N LEU A 620 1.05 20.11 -11.94
CA LEU A 620 -0.13 20.99 -11.95
C LEU A 620 0.24 22.47 -12.15
N CYS A 621 1.33 22.90 -11.52
CA CYS A 621 1.84 24.26 -11.65
C CYS A 621 2.61 24.49 -12.96
N GLY A 622 2.76 23.49 -13.84
CA GLY A 622 3.45 23.62 -15.12
C GLY A 622 4.95 23.91 -14.99
N GLU A 623 5.59 23.35 -13.97
CA GLU A 623 7.04 23.41 -13.76
C GLU A 623 7.77 22.27 -14.47
N VAL A 624 7.05 21.18 -14.77
CA VAL A 624 7.57 19.97 -15.40
C VAL A 624 6.97 19.82 -16.79
N SER A 625 7.77 19.34 -17.74
CA SER A 625 7.35 19.01 -19.10
C SER A 625 6.45 17.79 -19.06
N ARG A 626 5.28 17.89 -19.69
CA ARG A 626 4.30 16.79 -19.73
C ARG A 626 4.64 15.71 -20.76
N GLU A 627 5.54 15.99 -21.70
CA GLU A 627 5.85 15.13 -22.85
C GLU A 627 7.16 14.35 -22.68
N SER A 628 8.05 14.83 -21.83
CA SER A 628 9.46 14.40 -21.81
C SER A 628 9.74 13.22 -20.87
N CYS A 629 8.78 12.85 -20.01
CA CYS A 629 9.00 11.90 -18.92
C CYS A 629 7.97 10.79 -18.86
N ASN A 630 8.45 9.58 -18.56
CA ASN A 630 7.58 8.48 -18.13
C ASN A 630 7.17 8.68 -16.67
N PHE A 631 5.92 9.09 -16.44
CA PHE A 631 5.39 9.34 -15.09
C PHE A 631 5.33 8.09 -14.22
N THR A 632 5.20 6.90 -14.82
CA THR A 632 5.25 5.64 -14.08
C THR A 632 6.65 5.42 -13.49
N ASP A 633 7.69 5.66 -14.28
CA ASP A 633 9.08 5.55 -13.80
C ASP A 633 9.38 6.59 -12.71
N VAL A 634 8.87 7.82 -12.84
CA VAL A 634 9.01 8.86 -11.81
C VAL A 634 8.32 8.41 -10.52
N GLY A 635 7.04 8.03 -10.58
CA GLY A 635 6.24 7.64 -9.43
C GLY A 635 6.85 6.48 -8.65
N LEU A 636 7.35 5.45 -9.34
CA LEU A 636 7.98 4.28 -8.74
C LEU A 636 9.42 4.55 -8.24
N SER A 637 10.04 5.67 -8.63
CA SER A 637 11.40 6.02 -8.18
C SER A 637 11.42 7.04 -7.04
N LEU A 638 10.25 7.57 -6.66
CA LEU A 638 10.12 8.38 -5.46
C LEU A 638 10.40 7.52 -4.21
N PRO A 639 10.98 8.09 -3.15
CA PRO A 639 11.29 7.35 -1.93
C PRO A 639 10.02 6.86 -1.21
N PHE A 640 10.22 5.98 -0.23
CA PHE A 640 9.21 5.44 0.69
C PHE A 640 8.14 4.57 0.00
N LEU A 641 8.46 3.97 -1.13
CA LEU A 641 7.50 3.22 -1.95
C LEU A 641 7.07 1.89 -1.31
N ILE A 642 8.02 1.16 -0.72
CA ILE A 642 7.82 -0.21 -0.22
C ILE A 642 8.10 -0.24 1.28
N ASN A 643 7.24 -0.91 2.04
CA ASN A 643 7.39 -1.11 3.47
C ASN A 643 8.43 -2.20 3.77
N ASN A 644 9.18 -2.02 4.86
CA ASN A 644 10.07 -3.06 5.38
C ASN A 644 9.30 -3.96 6.36
N ASP A 645 9.64 -5.25 6.40
CA ASP A 645 9.20 -6.17 7.45
C ASP A 645 9.92 -5.88 8.79
N CYS A 646 9.47 -6.52 9.87
CA CYS A 646 10.09 -6.42 11.19
C CYS A 646 11.12 -7.54 11.49
N VAL A 647 11.44 -8.42 10.54
CA VAL A 647 12.25 -9.64 10.79
C VAL A 647 13.66 -9.29 11.22
N LEU A 648 14.30 -8.29 10.60
CA LEU A 648 15.64 -7.86 11.00
C LEU A 648 15.68 -7.39 12.46
N ALA A 649 14.58 -6.82 12.96
CA ALA A 649 14.43 -6.47 14.37
C ALA A 649 14.24 -7.68 15.29
N VAL A 650 13.55 -8.72 14.83
CA VAL A 650 13.46 -9.99 15.54
C VAL A 650 14.83 -10.68 15.61
N VAL A 651 15.64 -10.57 14.55
CA VAL A 651 17.05 -11.02 14.54
C VAL A 651 17.85 -10.29 15.61
N ALA A 652 17.79 -8.96 15.65
CA ALA A 652 18.48 -8.16 16.66
C ALA A 652 18.02 -8.53 18.09
N LEU A 653 16.71 -8.69 18.29
CA LEU A 653 16.12 -9.06 19.56
C LEU A 653 16.64 -10.41 20.07
N SER A 654 16.69 -11.41 19.18
CA SER A 654 17.16 -12.75 19.51
C SER A 654 18.66 -12.78 19.77
N HIS A 655 19.45 -12.19 18.88
CA HIS A 655 20.91 -12.24 18.93
C HIS A 655 21.48 -11.48 20.13
N PHE A 656 21.19 -10.17 20.22
CA PHE A 656 21.74 -9.34 21.30
C PHE A 656 21.11 -9.66 22.66
N GLY A 657 19.86 -10.17 22.66
CA GLY A 657 19.23 -10.70 23.87
C GLY A 657 20.08 -11.80 24.51
N GLU A 658 20.49 -12.80 23.73
CA GLU A 658 21.24 -13.93 24.30
C GLU A 658 22.67 -13.56 24.61
N MET A 659 23.33 -12.87 23.68
CA MET A 659 24.72 -12.46 23.82
C MET A 659 24.93 -11.65 25.10
N SER A 660 23.93 -10.88 25.53
CA SER A 660 23.97 -10.12 26.78
C SER A 660 24.01 -10.98 28.06
N THR A 661 23.59 -12.24 27.98
CA THR A 661 23.57 -13.17 29.13
C THR A 661 24.83 -14.02 29.25
N MET A 662 25.69 -13.98 28.23
CA MET A 662 26.93 -14.76 28.18
C MET A 662 28.02 -14.16 29.08
N GLU A 663 28.89 -15.02 29.60
CA GLU A 663 30.03 -14.59 30.40
C GLU A 663 31.02 -13.80 29.53
N GLN A 664 31.43 -12.62 30.02
CA GLN A 664 32.28 -11.68 29.30
C GLN A 664 33.76 -11.86 29.68
N PRO A 665 34.72 -11.80 28.73
CA PRO A 665 34.51 -11.57 27.29
C PRO A 665 34.01 -12.82 26.57
N ILE A 666 33.09 -12.65 25.60
CA ILE A 666 32.54 -13.76 24.82
C ILE A 666 33.64 -14.30 23.88
N SER A 667 33.87 -15.61 23.92
CA SER A 667 34.84 -16.24 23.02
C SER A 667 34.34 -16.24 21.57
N HIS A 668 35.26 -16.16 20.60
CA HIS A 668 34.91 -16.23 19.18
C HIS A 668 34.21 -17.55 18.81
N GLU A 669 34.55 -18.64 19.50
CA GLU A 669 33.92 -19.95 19.32
C GLU A 669 32.44 -19.90 19.72
N THR A 670 32.14 -19.33 20.89
CA THR A 670 30.77 -19.14 21.38
C THR A 670 29.93 -18.27 20.43
N ILE A 671 30.51 -17.19 19.89
CA ILE A 671 29.84 -16.34 18.88
C ILE A 671 29.49 -17.16 17.64
N ASN A 672 30.46 -17.92 17.12
CA ASN A 672 30.25 -18.74 15.93
C ASN A 672 29.20 -19.84 16.15
N GLU A 673 29.20 -20.50 17.31
CA GLU A 673 28.18 -21.47 17.69
C GLU A 673 26.79 -20.84 17.76
N ARG A 674 26.69 -19.63 18.33
CA ARG A 674 25.42 -18.90 18.41
C ARG A 674 24.90 -18.53 17.04
N VAL A 675 25.73 -17.91 16.21
CA VAL A 675 25.40 -17.53 14.83
C VAL A 675 24.97 -18.75 14.02
N LYS A 676 25.65 -19.89 14.20
CA LYS A 676 25.28 -21.15 13.56
C LYS A 676 23.91 -21.64 14.00
N TYR A 677 23.64 -21.68 15.31
CA TYR A 677 22.34 -22.07 15.84
C TYR A 677 21.21 -21.18 15.32
N GLU A 678 21.40 -19.86 15.35
CA GLU A 678 20.39 -18.92 14.86
C GLU A 678 20.12 -19.10 13.37
N ASN A 679 21.17 -19.28 12.56
CA ASN A 679 21.04 -19.53 11.14
C ASN A 679 20.38 -20.88 10.81
N GLU A 680 20.67 -21.95 11.55
CA GLU A 680 20.17 -23.30 11.23
C GLU A 680 18.79 -23.60 11.83
N VAL A 681 18.46 -22.96 12.95
CA VAL A 681 17.27 -23.29 13.76
C VAL A 681 16.23 -22.18 13.74
N LEU A 682 16.62 -20.93 14.01
CA LEU A 682 15.66 -19.82 14.17
C LEU A 682 15.33 -19.12 12.85
N PHE A 683 16.33 -18.94 11.99
CA PHE A 683 16.27 -18.16 10.75
C PHE A 683 16.80 -18.96 9.56
N LYS A 684 16.35 -20.23 9.45
CA LYS A 684 16.82 -21.28 8.50
C LYS A 684 17.04 -20.85 7.05
N TYR A 685 16.29 -19.87 6.56
CA TYR A 685 16.28 -19.45 5.16
C TYR A 685 16.77 -18.01 4.96
N ALA A 686 17.53 -17.46 5.91
CA ALA A 686 18.31 -16.24 5.67
C ALA A 686 19.34 -16.48 4.54
N GLU A 687 19.53 -15.53 3.63
CA GLU A 687 20.50 -15.70 2.52
C GLU A 687 21.96 -15.60 2.98
N ASP A 688 22.23 -14.80 4.01
CA ASP A 688 23.52 -14.67 4.72
C ASP A 688 23.23 -14.10 6.11
N TYR A 689 23.13 -14.98 7.11
CA TYR A 689 22.78 -14.58 8.48
C TYR A 689 23.83 -13.68 9.15
N PRO A 690 25.15 -13.98 9.08
CA PRO A 690 26.18 -13.06 9.57
C PRO A 690 26.10 -11.65 8.96
N LYS A 691 25.76 -11.55 7.66
CA LYS A 691 25.52 -10.25 7.02
C LYS A 691 24.36 -9.50 7.66
N GLN A 692 23.28 -10.17 8.07
CA GLN A 692 22.15 -9.51 8.74
C GLN A 692 22.57 -8.89 10.08
N ILE A 693 23.40 -9.56 10.87
CA ILE A 693 23.95 -8.99 12.13
C ILE A 693 24.81 -7.76 11.83
N ARG A 694 25.70 -7.84 10.82
CA ARG A 694 26.48 -6.68 10.40
C ARG A 694 25.59 -5.52 9.97
N LYS A 695 24.51 -5.76 9.20
CA LYS A 695 23.55 -4.69 8.82
C LYS A 695 22.99 -3.96 10.04
N ILE A 696 22.66 -4.69 11.10
CA ILE A 696 22.13 -4.10 12.34
C ILE A 696 23.16 -3.18 13.01
N LEU A 697 24.42 -3.62 13.10
CA LEU A 697 25.50 -2.81 13.69
C LEU A 697 25.80 -1.55 12.86
N VAL A 698 25.76 -1.65 11.53
CA VAL A 698 25.94 -0.49 10.64
C VAL A 698 24.82 0.52 10.81
N LEU A 699 23.57 0.04 10.87
CA LEU A 699 22.40 0.87 11.16
C LEU A 699 22.54 1.57 12.51
N TRP A 700 22.99 0.83 13.53
CA TRP A 700 23.26 1.39 14.85
C TRP A 700 24.30 2.51 14.79
N ASP A 701 25.46 2.24 14.21
CA ASP A 701 26.58 3.19 14.15
C ASP A 701 26.22 4.47 13.39
N ALA A 702 25.49 4.32 12.29
CA ALA A 702 25.06 5.46 11.51
C ALA A 702 24.05 6.33 12.26
N ILE A 703 23.03 5.72 12.86
CA ILE A 703 22.02 6.47 13.62
C ILE A 703 22.64 7.09 14.87
N TYR A 704 23.51 6.37 15.58
CA TYR A 704 24.23 6.87 16.75
C TYR A 704 25.04 8.13 16.42
N LYS A 705 25.77 8.14 15.30
CA LYS A 705 26.48 9.34 14.79
C LYS A 705 25.55 10.53 14.47
N GLY A 706 24.30 10.26 14.09
CA GLY A 706 23.29 11.31 13.94
C GLY A 706 22.81 11.85 15.29
N ILE A 707 22.52 10.95 16.24
CA ILE A 707 22.03 11.31 17.59
C ILE A 707 22.99 12.28 18.30
N THR A 708 24.31 12.13 18.13
CA THR A 708 25.31 13.01 18.76
C THR A 708 25.25 14.45 18.25
N ILE A 709 24.73 14.68 17.05
CA ILE A 709 24.59 16.01 16.40
C ILE A 709 23.18 16.57 16.57
N MET A 710 22.19 15.74 16.91
CA MET A 710 20.81 16.19 17.11
C MET A 710 20.71 17.35 18.11
N PRO A 711 19.74 18.27 17.95
CA PRO A 711 19.56 19.38 18.87
C PRO A 711 19.17 18.90 20.28
N ASP A 712 19.38 19.75 21.28
CA ASP A 712 19.10 19.43 22.69
C ASP A 712 17.61 19.23 23.01
N THR A 713 16.73 19.60 22.07
CA THR A 713 15.31 19.21 22.10
C THR A 713 15.12 17.70 22.07
N PHE A 714 16.10 16.93 21.56
CA PHE A 714 16.09 15.48 21.64
C PHE A 714 16.62 14.99 22.99
N GLN A 715 15.71 14.48 23.83
CA GLN A 715 15.98 14.21 25.25
C GLN A 715 16.64 12.84 25.52
N TYR A 716 16.77 11.96 24.52
CA TYR A 716 17.17 10.57 24.74
C TYR A 716 18.63 10.24 24.42
N LYS A 717 19.49 11.25 24.18
CA LYS A 717 20.93 11.05 23.87
C LYS A 717 21.65 10.10 24.85
N ASN A 718 21.34 10.20 26.15
CA ASN A 718 21.97 9.35 27.17
C ASN A 718 21.64 7.86 27.02
N GLN A 719 20.42 7.52 26.56
CA GLN A 719 20.06 6.12 26.33
C GLN A 719 20.91 5.53 25.20
N PHE A 720 21.17 6.30 24.14
CA PHE A 720 22.02 5.88 23.04
C PHE A 720 23.49 5.68 23.45
N ASN A 721 24.02 6.55 24.31
CA ASN A 721 25.36 6.36 24.88
C ASN A 721 25.45 5.07 25.71
N GLU A 722 24.45 4.80 26.56
CA GLU A 722 24.38 3.57 27.35
C GLU A 722 24.43 2.33 26.46
N VAL A 723 23.65 2.30 25.36
CA VAL A 723 23.65 1.16 24.44
C VAL A 723 24.95 1.07 23.63
N ASN A 724 25.52 2.20 23.21
CA ASN A 724 26.77 2.18 22.45
C ASN A 724 27.95 1.62 23.26
N GLU A 725 28.01 1.92 24.57
CA GLU A 725 28.96 1.31 25.50
C GLU A 725 28.66 -0.17 25.73
N TRP A 726 27.39 -0.52 25.93
CA TRP A 726 26.93 -1.89 26.14
C TRP A 726 27.20 -2.81 24.94
N LEU A 727 27.17 -2.27 23.71
CA LEU A 727 27.47 -3.04 22.50
C LEU A 727 28.95 -3.34 22.31
N GLN A 728 29.88 -2.58 22.88
CA GLN A 728 31.32 -2.78 22.65
C GLN A 728 31.81 -4.23 22.89
N PRO A 729 31.44 -4.91 24.00
CA PRO A 729 31.82 -6.30 24.21
C PRO A 729 31.02 -7.33 23.39
N LEU A 730 29.94 -6.90 22.72
CA LEU A 730 29.02 -7.77 21.96
C LEU A 730 29.26 -7.73 20.44
N ARG A 731 30.22 -6.92 19.98
CA ARG A 731 30.55 -6.71 18.56
C ARG A 731 31.47 -7.77 17.98
#